data_AF-A0A7W7LBA4-F1
#
_entry.id   AF-A0A7W7LBA4-F1
#
_cell.length_a   1.000
_cell.length_b   1.000
_cell.length_c   1.000
_cell.angle_alpha   90.00
_cell.angle_beta   90.00
_cell.angle_gamma   90.00
#
_symmetry.space_group_name_H-M   'P 1'
#
loop_
_entity.id
_entity.type
_entity.pdbx_description
1 polymer ?
#
loop_
_entity_poly.entity_id
_entity_poly.type
_entity_poly.pdbx_seq_one_letter_code
_entity_poly.pdbx_strand_id
1 'polypeptide(L)'
;MKISFLLQNAYGIGGTIRSTFNVAGALAARHDVEIVSIHRTGGTPKLPLDRKVKLVHLVDTRPETGADRDNPLLQQDSAHVPPVEAKGAHFSALTDKRVAEHLARTDADVVIATRPGLVMYLAEFGQDRYLRIGQEHRIYGTHEPNIRAAQDRAIPHLDAHTAVSEADATTHREQFPGIRTKLIALPNGVPASEVEPSDGNAKLVVAAGRLIPVKRYDLLVKAWATVAAAHPDWSLRIYGRGPQQAKLREQIDTLGLNEHITLMGAHSPIETEWAKGSIAAVTSREESFGMTIVEAMNCGVPVVATDCPHGPGEIINDGTDGLLVPVGDSDGIAKGLLKLIEDDELRRAMGRAARVSAERYHPDSIARQYEELIASLGGDTAAATTAHTSADEAESAPVPLAKMLRRTAGKIIRPLRRTVAKPAKPTVKTALKDIVRKPLRCTASCRVDADGNIHVSVDRKGLSGDNLSLTVTRRKEGKPVSVPLRQPTTATGPWTAVLDHRELRLGEGRWDLHVVRGEDGARRRVVSHLAEGRGLVELEPLPGTPFTWWVPYPTVDGYLALRAWHRTRHAEARTVRQSGAALMVEGTLHGTEFTSESNPVVVGTPRIEGAEPVTAEVIVVNKSAFTVALPYERLRAARAVGENTVWDLALRLTPDGEPIKIARLVGDIVDRNKTDLYPTVDGVRPYFTVNSDLAVTCPAPDGN
;
A
#
# COMPACT_ATOMS: atom_id res chain seq x y z
N MET A 1 -2.03 -8.25 30.92
CA MET A 1 -1.14 -9.42 30.79
C MET A 1 0.08 -9.02 29.99
N LYS A 2 1.15 -9.83 30.03
CA LYS A 2 2.29 -9.74 29.14
C LYS A 2 2.16 -10.79 28.03
N ILE A 3 2.13 -10.34 26.78
CA ILE A 3 1.96 -11.18 25.59
C ILE A 3 3.22 -11.11 24.75
N SER A 4 3.81 -12.26 24.44
CA SER A 4 5.04 -12.37 23.65
C SER A 4 4.78 -13.11 22.33
N PHE A 5 4.96 -12.42 21.20
CA PHE A 5 4.90 -13.04 19.88
C PHE A 5 6.30 -13.49 19.45
N LEU A 6 6.45 -14.75 19.04
CA LEU A 6 7.64 -15.25 18.37
C LEU A 6 7.49 -15.05 16.85
N LEU A 7 8.41 -14.32 16.24
CA LEU A 7 8.53 -14.16 14.79
C LEU A 7 9.91 -14.63 14.32
N GLN A 8 9.98 -15.34 13.20
CA GLN A 8 11.28 -15.75 12.65
C GLN A 8 12.13 -14.53 12.28
N ASN A 9 11.51 -13.53 11.64
CA ASN A 9 12.17 -12.29 11.24
C ASN A 9 11.17 -11.13 11.17
N ALA A 10 11.32 -10.13 12.03
CA ALA A 10 10.48 -8.93 12.08
C ALA A 10 10.89 -7.83 11.06
N TYR A 11 11.96 -8.02 10.29
CA TYR A 11 12.54 -6.99 9.40
C TYR A 11 12.18 -7.18 7.92
N GLY A 12 11.33 -8.17 7.61
CA GLY A 12 10.76 -8.41 6.27
C GLY A 12 9.47 -7.60 6.00
N ILE A 13 8.81 -7.93 4.89
CA ILE A 13 7.52 -7.32 4.45
C ILE A 13 6.41 -8.36 4.23
N GLY A 14 6.61 -9.59 4.72
CA GLY A 14 5.69 -10.70 4.50
C GLY A 14 4.36 -10.55 5.24
N GLY A 15 3.34 -11.28 4.79
CA GLY A 15 1.98 -11.22 5.35
C GLY A 15 1.93 -11.55 6.84
N THR A 16 2.61 -12.60 7.29
CA THR A 16 2.72 -12.97 8.71
C THR A 16 3.29 -11.85 9.57
N ILE A 17 4.32 -11.14 9.09
CA ILE A 17 4.92 -10.02 9.81
C ILE A 17 3.91 -8.89 9.93
N ARG A 18 3.24 -8.55 8.81
CA ARG A 18 2.21 -7.51 8.75
C ARG A 18 1.06 -7.81 9.71
N SER A 19 0.47 -8.99 9.64
CA SER A 19 -0.67 -9.36 10.49
C SER A 19 -0.29 -9.42 11.96
N THR A 20 0.89 -9.95 12.30
CA THR A 20 1.40 -9.95 13.68
C THR A 20 1.60 -8.53 14.19
N PHE A 21 2.20 -7.63 13.41
CA PHE A 21 2.41 -6.24 13.81
C PHE A 21 1.09 -5.51 14.06
N ASN A 22 0.09 -5.74 13.20
CA ASN A 22 -1.22 -5.12 13.33
C ASN A 22 -1.91 -5.54 14.63
N VAL A 23 -2.00 -6.85 14.90
CA VAL A 23 -2.68 -7.39 16.09
C VAL A 23 -1.87 -7.06 17.36
N ALA A 24 -0.54 -7.16 17.32
CA ALA A 24 0.31 -6.78 18.45
C ALA A 24 0.14 -5.29 18.82
N GLY A 25 0.06 -4.41 17.81
CA GLY A 25 -0.21 -2.99 18.02
C GLY A 25 -1.57 -2.73 18.70
N ALA A 26 -2.62 -3.45 18.27
CA ALA A 26 -3.93 -3.36 18.88
C ALA A 26 -3.95 -3.89 20.33
N LEU A 27 -3.33 -5.05 20.58
CA LEU A 27 -3.20 -5.61 21.93
C LEU A 27 -2.39 -4.69 22.87
N ALA A 28 -1.37 -3.98 22.34
CA ALA A 28 -0.56 -3.04 23.12
C ALA A 28 -1.33 -1.81 23.62
N ALA A 29 -2.59 -1.62 23.19
CA ALA A 29 -3.48 -0.65 23.79
C ALA A 29 -3.90 -1.04 25.22
N ARG A 30 -3.93 -2.34 25.55
CA ARG A 30 -4.47 -2.91 26.80
C ARG A 30 -3.50 -3.83 27.55
N HIS A 31 -2.45 -4.32 26.89
CA HIS A 31 -1.50 -5.29 27.43
C HIS A 31 -0.05 -4.82 27.25
N ASP A 32 0.86 -5.42 28.01
CA ASP A 32 2.30 -5.33 27.73
C ASP A 32 2.61 -6.31 26.59
N VAL A 33 3.04 -5.81 25.44
CA VAL A 33 3.22 -6.63 24.24
C VAL A 33 4.66 -6.54 23.76
N GLU A 34 5.28 -7.69 23.58
CA GLU A 34 6.57 -7.79 22.91
C GLU A 34 6.52 -8.71 21.70
N ILE A 35 7.38 -8.41 20.73
CA ILE A 35 7.70 -9.26 19.60
C ILE A 35 9.15 -9.69 19.77
N VAL A 36 9.36 -10.98 19.81
CA VAL A 36 10.67 -11.63 19.86
C VAL A 36 11.00 -12.12 18.46
N SER A 37 11.84 -11.35 17.76
CA SER A 37 12.35 -11.74 16.46
C SER A 37 13.51 -12.73 16.64
N ILE A 38 13.42 -13.94 16.08
CA ILE A 38 14.52 -14.91 16.17
C ILE A 38 15.77 -14.31 15.52
N HIS A 39 15.62 -13.76 14.31
CA HIS A 39 16.72 -13.09 13.61
C HIS A 39 16.53 -11.58 13.55
N ARG A 40 17.63 -10.86 13.75
CA ARG A 40 17.79 -9.46 13.38
C ARG A 40 18.63 -9.37 12.12
N THR A 41 17.97 -9.06 11.00
CA THR A 41 18.60 -8.91 9.69
C THR A 41 18.70 -7.45 9.24
N GLY A 42 18.15 -6.51 10.02
CA GLY A 42 18.14 -5.08 9.71
C GLY A 42 18.19 -4.19 10.95
N GLY A 43 18.50 -2.90 10.75
CA GLY A 43 18.52 -1.90 11.82
C GLY A 43 17.13 -1.57 12.36
N THR A 44 16.15 -1.44 11.47
CA THR A 44 14.74 -1.09 11.75
C THR A 44 13.80 -1.95 10.90
N PRO A 45 12.59 -2.30 11.40
CA PRO A 45 11.57 -2.96 10.60
C PRO A 45 11.20 -2.17 9.34
N LYS A 46 10.80 -2.87 8.27
CA LYS A 46 10.32 -2.26 7.02
C LYS A 46 8.83 -1.93 7.06
N LEU A 47 8.08 -2.59 7.93
CA LEU A 47 6.67 -2.32 8.19
C LEU A 47 6.54 -1.45 9.45
N PRO A 48 5.52 -0.58 9.53
CA PRO A 48 5.28 0.23 10.71
C PRO A 48 4.95 -0.67 11.91
N LEU A 49 5.64 -0.44 13.03
CA LEU A 49 5.39 -1.10 14.31
C LEU A 49 4.91 -0.06 15.32
N ASP A 50 3.84 -0.38 16.06
CA ASP A 50 3.35 0.48 17.13
C ASP A 50 4.43 0.70 18.20
N ARG A 51 4.56 1.94 18.69
CA ARG A 51 5.62 2.33 19.62
C ARG A 51 5.49 1.70 21.00
N LYS A 52 4.29 1.23 21.37
CA LYS A 52 4.04 0.52 22.62
C LYS A 52 4.47 -0.95 22.54
N VAL A 53 4.65 -1.49 21.33
CA VAL A 53 5.14 -2.86 21.15
C VAL A 53 6.65 -2.89 21.27
N LYS A 54 7.16 -3.66 22.22
CA LYS A 54 8.60 -3.86 22.41
C LYS A 54 9.11 -4.88 21.38
N LEU A 55 10.09 -4.50 20.56
CA LEU A 55 10.76 -5.43 19.65
C LEU A 55 12.12 -5.85 20.23
N VAL A 56 12.31 -7.15 20.44
CA VAL A 56 13.59 -7.75 20.84
C VAL A 56 14.06 -8.75 19.78
N HIS A 57 15.35 -9.12 19.84
CA HIS A 57 15.92 -10.10 18.93
C HIS A 57 16.80 -11.11 19.66
N LEU A 58 16.83 -12.35 19.17
CA LEU A 58 17.64 -13.41 19.77
C LEU A 58 18.98 -13.59 19.07
N VAL A 59 19.03 -13.51 17.74
CA VAL A 59 20.25 -13.71 16.91
C VAL A 59 20.42 -12.51 15.99
N ASP A 60 21.58 -11.86 16.02
CA ASP A 60 21.90 -10.69 15.20
C ASP A 60 22.89 -11.03 14.09
N THR A 61 22.36 -11.19 12.88
CA THR A 61 23.11 -11.54 11.66
C THR A 61 23.15 -10.38 10.66
N ARG A 62 22.99 -9.13 11.12
CA ARG A 62 23.07 -7.95 10.24
C ARG A 62 24.40 -7.92 9.49
N PRO A 63 24.40 -7.55 8.19
CA PRO A 63 25.64 -7.30 7.47
C PRO A 63 26.50 -6.28 8.24
N GLU A 64 27.79 -6.58 8.33
CA GLU A 64 28.88 -5.76 8.91
C GLU A 64 28.80 -5.49 10.43
N THR A 65 27.63 -5.56 11.05
CA THR A 65 27.39 -5.14 12.44
C THR A 65 26.74 -6.21 13.33
N GLY A 66 26.37 -7.35 12.75
CA GLY A 66 25.75 -8.45 13.49
C GLY A 66 26.72 -9.13 14.44
N ALA A 67 26.39 -9.16 15.73
CA ALA A 67 27.24 -9.71 16.79
C ALA A 67 27.43 -11.23 16.70
N ASP A 68 26.55 -11.93 15.98
CA ASP A 68 26.51 -13.39 15.98
C ASP A 68 27.07 -14.03 14.72
N ARG A 69 27.46 -13.23 13.71
CA ARG A 69 27.83 -13.73 12.38
C ARG A 69 28.88 -14.84 12.38
N ASP A 70 29.86 -14.72 13.26
CA ASP A 70 31.00 -15.64 13.35
C ASP A 70 30.79 -16.73 14.43
N ASN A 71 29.57 -16.82 15.00
CA ASN A 71 29.27 -17.85 15.97
C ASN A 71 29.22 -19.23 15.27
N PRO A 72 30.03 -20.22 15.70
CA PRO A 72 30.10 -21.51 15.03
C PRO A 72 28.76 -22.28 15.06
N LEU A 73 27.90 -22.02 16.05
CA LEU A 73 26.57 -22.62 16.14
C LEU A 73 25.58 -22.09 15.09
N LEU A 74 25.91 -21.00 14.36
CA LEU A 74 25.13 -20.58 13.19
C LEU A 74 25.31 -21.51 11.99
N GLN A 75 26.45 -22.20 11.91
CA GLN A 75 26.80 -23.09 10.80
C GLN A 75 26.35 -24.55 11.04
N GLN A 76 25.78 -24.81 12.21
CA GLN A 76 25.27 -26.13 12.58
C GLN A 76 23.75 -26.12 12.46
N ASP A 77 23.21 -27.12 11.75
CA ASP A 77 21.77 -27.28 11.58
C ASP A 77 21.05 -27.37 12.94
N SER A 78 19.82 -26.88 12.98
CA SER A 78 18.94 -27.09 14.13
C SER A 78 18.68 -28.58 14.37
N ALA A 79 18.68 -28.99 15.64
CA ALA A 79 18.28 -30.33 16.05
C ALA A 79 16.75 -30.50 16.13
N HIS A 80 16.00 -29.39 16.10
CA HIS A 80 14.55 -29.36 16.37
C HIS A 80 13.71 -28.95 15.16
N VAL A 81 14.24 -28.08 14.29
CA VAL A 81 13.53 -27.56 13.13
C VAL A 81 14.17 -28.10 11.84
N PRO A 82 13.41 -28.79 10.96
CA PRO A 82 14.00 -29.33 9.75
C PRO A 82 14.55 -28.22 8.82
N PRO A 83 15.71 -28.42 8.16
CA PRO A 83 16.39 -27.38 7.38
C PRO A 83 15.54 -26.73 6.28
N VAL A 84 14.57 -27.47 5.73
CA VAL A 84 13.70 -27.02 4.62
C VAL A 84 12.63 -25.99 5.02
N GLU A 85 12.41 -25.76 6.33
CA GLU A 85 11.52 -24.70 6.80
C GLU A 85 12.03 -23.31 6.36
N ALA A 86 13.36 -23.16 6.35
CA ALA A 86 14.06 -21.90 6.22
C ALA A 86 14.16 -21.39 4.76
N LYS A 87 13.06 -20.91 4.18
CA LYS A 87 13.13 -20.01 3.01
C LYS A 87 13.58 -18.60 3.43
N GLY A 88 14.87 -18.42 3.73
CA GLY A 88 15.52 -17.10 3.83
C GLY A 88 16.21 -16.73 5.15
N ALA A 89 16.03 -17.48 6.25
CA ALA A 89 16.82 -17.36 7.47
C ALA A 89 16.90 -18.74 8.15
N HIS A 90 18.11 -19.26 8.34
CA HIS A 90 18.38 -20.63 8.78
C HIS A 90 18.12 -20.80 10.28
N PHE A 91 17.31 -21.80 10.64
CA PHE A 91 17.27 -22.33 12.00
C PHE A 91 18.52 -23.16 12.24
N SER A 92 19.25 -22.85 13.30
CA SER A 92 20.57 -23.40 13.60
C SER A 92 20.66 -23.84 15.07
N ALA A 93 21.73 -24.55 15.44
CA ALA A 93 22.00 -24.87 16.84
C ALA A 93 22.05 -23.62 17.75
N LEU A 94 22.42 -22.46 17.22
CA LEU A 94 22.37 -21.19 17.94
C LEU A 94 20.92 -20.73 18.20
N THR A 95 20.04 -20.87 17.20
CA THR A 95 18.63 -20.52 17.39
C THR A 95 17.98 -21.46 18.39
N ASP A 96 18.28 -22.76 18.35
CA ASP A 96 17.82 -23.75 19.34
C ASP A 96 18.16 -23.29 20.75
N LYS A 97 19.46 -23.03 20.99
CA LYS A 97 19.96 -22.60 22.29
C LYS A 97 19.27 -21.32 22.77
N ARG A 98 19.20 -20.29 21.94
CA ARG A 98 18.69 -18.98 22.36
C ARG A 98 17.18 -18.93 22.52
N VAL A 99 16.44 -19.68 21.71
CA VAL A 99 15.00 -19.82 21.88
C VAL A 99 14.69 -20.59 23.15
N ALA A 100 15.38 -21.71 23.40
CA ALA A 100 15.22 -22.47 24.65
C ALA A 100 15.52 -21.59 25.88
N GLU A 101 16.66 -20.88 25.90
CA GLU A 101 17.01 -19.97 26.99
C GLU A 101 16.03 -18.79 27.17
N HIS A 102 15.42 -18.31 26.08
CA HIS A 102 14.43 -17.26 26.13
C HIS A 102 13.10 -17.77 26.71
N LEU A 103 12.58 -18.88 26.20
CA LEU A 103 11.34 -19.51 26.67
C LEU A 103 11.44 -20.01 28.11
N ALA A 104 12.62 -20.45 28.55
CA ALA A 104 12.88 -20.82 29.94
C ALA A 104 12.80 -19.63 30.90
N ARG A 105 13.15 -18.41 30.46
CA ARG A 105 13.27 -17.21 31.31
C ARG A 105 12.16 -16.17 31.15
N THR A 106 11.36 -16.24 30.09
CA THR A 106 10.30 -15.26 29.83
C THR A 106 9.30 -15.19 30.98
N ASP A 107 8.91 -13.97 31.32
CA ASP A 107 7.87 -13.56 32.27
C ASP A 107 6.54 -13.25 31.58
N ALA A 108 6.39 -13.62 30.29
CA ALA A 108 5.12 -13.49 29.59
C ALA A 108 4.05 -14.42 30.19
N ASP A 109 2.81 -13.96 30.21
CA ASP A 109 1.62 -14.77 30.58
C ASP A 109 1.18 -15.64 29.39
N VAL A 110 1.46 -15.19 28.17
CA VAL A 110 1.10 -15.85 26.91
C VAL A 110 2.24 -15.74 25.90
N VAL A 111 2.58 -16.86 25.26
CA VAL A 111 3.55 -16.92 24.15
C VAL A 111 2.85 -17.42 22.88
N ILE A 112 2.95 -16.65 21.79
CA ILE A 112 2.30 -16.93 20.51
C ILE A 112 3.36 -17.19 19.42
N ALA A 113 3.39 -18.40 18.87
CA ALA A 113 4.34 -18.82 17.83
C ALA A 113 3.72 -18.78 16.43
N THR A 114 4.30 -18.00 15.51
CA THR A 114 3.63 -17.58 14.25
C THR A 114 3.96 -18.42 13.01
N ARG A 115 4.71 -19.51 13.15
CA ARG A 115 5.18 -20.39 12.06
C ARG A 115 5.48 -21.80 12.57
N PRO A 116 5.50 -22.84 11.70
CA PRO A 116 5.74 -24.23 12.09
C PRO A 116 7.00 -24.42 12.93
N GLY A 117 8.16 -23.90 12.51
CA GLY A 117 9.40 -24.05 13.28
C GLY A 117 9.35 -23.43 14.67
N LEU A 118 8.61 -22.33 14.83
CA LEU A 118 8.42 -21.68 16.14
C LEU A 118 7.41 -22.41 16.99
N VAL A 119 6.40 -23.02 16.37
CA VAL A 119 5.46 -23.92 17.04
C VAL A 119 6.19 -25.14 17.59
N MET A 120 7.12 -25.72 16.83
CA MET A 120 7.99 -26.81 17.31
C MET A 120 8.80 -26.40 18.54
N TYR A 121 9.44 -25.22 18.50
CA TYR A 121 10.17 -24.72 19.68
C TYR A 121 9.27 -24.44 20.87
N LEU A 122 8.08 -23.90 20.65
CA LEU A 122 7.15 -23.59 21.73
C LEU A 122 6.59 -24.86 22.38
N ALA A 123 6.35 -25.90 21.60
CA ALA A 123 5.95 -27.22 22.11
C ALA A 123 7.06 -27.89 22.91
N GLU A 124 8.31 -27.82 22.43
CA GLU A 124 9.46 -28.48 23.07
C GLU A 124 9.97 -27.74 24.31
N PHE A 125 10.16 -26.42 24.23
CA PHE A 125 10.81 -25.62 25.27
C PHE A 125 9.83 -24.77 26.11
N GLY A 126 8.56 -24.75 25.72
CA GLY A 126 7.49 -24.08 26.45
C GLY A 126 7.37 -24.57 27.90
N GLN A 127 6.81 -23.74 28.76
CA GLN A 127 6.73 -24.00 30.20
C GLN A 127 5.27 -23.84 30.64
N ASP A 128 4.80 -24.65 31.60
CA ASP A 128 3.39 -24.64 32.03
C ASP A 128 2.96 -23.36 32.77
N ARG A 129 3.88 -22.43 33.03
CA ARG A 129 3.60 -21.14 33.69
C ARG A 129 2.93 -20.11 32.77
N TYR A 130 2.90 -20.34 31.46
CA TYR A 130 2.28 -19.44 30.48
C TYR A 130 1.52 -20.24 29.42
N LEU A 131 0.54 -19.59 28.79
CA LEU A 131 -0.20 -20.19 27.69
C LEU A 131 0.68 -20.28 26.43
N ARG A 132 0.69 -21.45 25.79
CA ARG A 132 1.40 -21.77 24.55
C ARG A 132 0.39 -21.78 23.40
N ILE A 133 0.44 -20.76 22.55
CA ILE A 133 -0.47 -20.63 21.41
C ILE A 133 0.33 -20.72 20.11
N GLY A 134 -0.03 -21.66 19.23
CA GLY A 134 0.47 -21.71 17.87
C GLY A 134 -0.43 -20.91 16.92
N GLN A 135 0.15 -20.32 15.88
CA GLN A 135 -0.56 -19.65 14.81
C GLN A 135 -0.01 -20.07 13.45
N GLU A 136 -0.91 -20.47 12.57
CA GLU A 136 -0.65 -20.89 11.20
C GLU A 136 -1.18 -19.85 10.20
N HIS A 137 -0.36 -19.52 9.19
CA HIS A 137 -0.66 -18.55 8.14
C HIS A 137 -0.75 -19.18 6.74
N ARG A 138 -0.53 -20.49 6.63
CA ARG A 138 -0.64 -21.30 5.42
C ARG A 138 -1.69 -22.39 5.60
N ILE A 139 -2.22 -22.90 4.50
CA ILE A 139 -3.15 -24.03 4.54
C ILE A 139 -2.38 -25.28 4.99
N TYR A 140 -2.94 -26.05 5.94
CA TYR A 140 -2.33 -27.23 6.57
C TYR A 140 -1.58 -28.16 5.61
N GLY A 141 -2.24 -28.52 4.50
CA GLY A 141 -1.70 -29.46 3.50
C GLY A 141 -0.58 -28.92 2.62
N THR A 142 -0.21 -27.64 2.72
CA THR A 142 0.73 -26.98 1.80
C THR A 142 2.18 -26.92 2.29
N HIS A 143 2.45 -27.47 3.47
CA HIS A 143 3.81 -27.66 3.98
C HIS A 143 4.46 -28.90 3.41
N GLU A 144 5.80 -28.86 3.32
CA GLU A 144 6.60 -30.05 2.98
C GLU A 144 6.31 -31.18 3.98
N PRO A 145 6.31 -32.46 3.55
CA PRO A 145 5.87 -33.58 4.40
C PRO A 145 6.58 -33.70 5.75
N ASN A 146 7.88 -33.41 5.80
CA ASN A 146 8.67 -33.46 7.03
C ASN A 146 8.37 -32.29 7.98
N ILE A 147 8.09 -31.10 7.45
CA ILE A 147 7.65 -29.94 8.24
C ILE A 147 6.27 -30.22 8.83
N ARG A 148 5.34 -30.71 8.00
CA ARG A 148 4.00 -31.07 8.44
C ARG A 148 4.06 -32.12 9.57
N ALA A 149 4.76 -33.23 9.35
CA ALA A 149 4.88 -34.29 10.37
C ALA A 149 5.52 -33.79 11.68
N ALA A 150 6.45 -32.84 11.64
CA ALA A 150 7.02 -32.25 12.85
C ALA A 150 6.05 -31.29 13.54
N GLN A 151 5.28 -30.50 12.78
CA GLN A 151 4.24 -29.62 13.30
C GLN A 151 3.09 -30.42 13.92
N ASP A 152 2.64 -31.49 13.28
CA ASP A 152 1.57 -32.38 13.75
C ASP A 152 1.92 -33.00 15.11
N ARG A 153 3.20 -33.32 15.34
CA ARG A 153 3.68 -33.77 16.66
C ARG A 153 3.70 -32.66 17.70
N ALA A 154 3.92 -31.42 17.30
CA ALA A 154 4.02 -30.28 18.21
C ALA A 154 2.65 -29.76 18.66
N ILE A 155 1.64 -29.75 17.77
CA ILE A 155 0.31 -29.18 18.02
C ILE A 155 -0.33 -29.70 19.32
N PRO A 156 -0.35 -31.01 19.64
CA PRO A 156 -0.97 -31.55 20.85
C PRO A 156 -0.35 -31.07 22.18
N HIS A 157 0.85 -30.47 22.14
CA HIS A 157 1.56 -29.95 23.31
C HIS A 157 1.30 -28.45 23.56
N LEU A 158 0.41 -27.84 22.78
CA LEU A 158 0.01 -26.44 22.93
C LEU A 158 -1.32 -26.34 23.68
N ASP A 159 -1.59 -25.17 24.25
CA ASP A 159 -2.89 -24.85 24.84
C ASP A 159 -3.91 -24.47 23.75
N ALA A 160 -3.45 -23.80 22.68
CA ALA A 160 -4.23 -23.57 21.47
C ALA A 160 -3.38 -23.56 20.19
N HIS A 161 -4.02 -23.86 19.06
CA HIS A 161 -3.46 -23.68 17.73
C HIS A 161 -4.49 -22.97 16.85
N THR A 162 -4.06 -21.88 16.22
CA THR A 162 -4.94 -20.95 15.50
C THR A 162 -4.66 -21.01 14.00
N ALA A 163 -5.70 -21.08 13.19
CA ALA A 163 -5.63 -20.96 11.74
C ALA A 163 -6.25 -19.63 11.29
N VAL A 164 -5.86 -19.09 10.13
CA VAL A 164 -6.37 -17.79 9.65
C VAL A 164 -7.74 -17.86 8.95
N SER A 165 -8.30 -19.06 8.80
CA SER A 165 -9.63 -19.31 8.22
C SER A 165 -10.32 -20.47 8.94
N GLU A 166 -11.66 -20.47 8.94
CA GLU A 166 -12.47 -21.52 9.55
C GLU A 166 -12.39 -22.83 8.77
N ALA A 167 -12.26 -22.78 7.44
CA ALA A 167 -12.01 -23.97 6.63
C ALA A 167 -10.73 -24.71 7.06
N ASP A 168 -9.65 -23.97 7.34
CA ASP A 168 -8.39 -24.57 7.76
C ASP A 168 -8.43 -25.00 9.24
N ALA A 169 -9.12 -24.24 10.10
CA ALA A 169 -9.37 -24.67 11.49
C ALA A 169 -10.19 -25.97 11.56
N THR A 170 -11.19 -26.12 10.69
CA THR A 170 -11.97 -27.36 10.53
C THR A 170 -11.07 -28.52 10.11
N THR A 171 -10.21 -28.31 9.11
CA THR A 171 -9.23 -29.31 8.68
C THR A 171 -8.35 -29.75 9.86
N HIS A 172 -7.85 -28.82 10.67
CA HIS A 172 -7.08 -29.18 11.87
C HIS A 172 -7.91 -30.01 12.87
N ARG A 173 -9.16 -29.62 13.14
CA ARG A 173 -10.06 -30.38 14.05
C ARG A 173 -10.29 -31.82 13.58
N GLU A 174 -10.39 -32.03 12.27
CA GLU A 174 -10.55 -33.36 11.67
C GLU A 174 -9.25 -34.19 11.76
N GLN A 175 -8.09 -33.56 11.61
CA GLN A 175 -6.78 -34.24 11.68
C GLN A 175 -6.37 -34.60 13.11
N PHE A 176 -6.82 -33.84 14.11
CA PHE A 176 -6.46 -34.05 15.51
C PHE A 176 -7.69 -34.29 16.40
N PRO A 177 -8.42 -35.39 16.21
CA PRO A 177 -9.59 -35.69 17.03
C PRO A 177 -9.16 -35.99 18.48
N GLY A 178 -9.85 -35.37 19.45
CA GLY A 178 -9.72 -35.70 20.87
C GLY A 178 -8.48 -35.14 21.57
N ILE A 179 -7.69 -34.28 20.92
CA ILE A 179 -6.60 -33.57 21.60
C ILE A 179 -7.15 -32.47 22.53
N ARG A 180 -6.41 -32.13 23.58
CA ARG A 180 -6.79 -31.05 24.52
C ARG A 180 -6.59 -29.66 23.93
N THR A 181 -5.63 -29.50 23.03
CA THR A 181 -5.31 -28.23 22.37
C THR A 181 -6.54 -27.67 21.67
N LYS A 182 -6.88 -26.42 21.96
CA LYS A 182 -7.99 -25.74 21.30
C LYS A 182 -7.61 -25.36 19.86
N LEU A 183 -8.35 -25.89 18.89
CA LEU A 183 -8.15 -25.62 17.46
C LEU A 183 -9.23 -24.64 16.97
N ILE A 184 -8.84 -23.44 16.56
CA ILE A 184 -9.79 -22.34 16.29
C ILE A 184 -9.31 -21.43 15.16
N ALA A 185 -10.25 -20.81 14.44
CA ALA A 185 -9.93 -19.76 13.47
C ALA A 185 -9.74 -18.39 14.16
N LEU A 186 -8.63 -17.72 13.86
CA LEU A 186 -8.38 -16.31 14.16
C LEU A 186 -7.87 -15.60 12.89
N PRO A 187 -8.73 -14.84 12.21
CA PRO A 187 -8.37 -14.12 10.99
C PRO A 187 -7.21 -13.13 11.14
N ASN A 188 -6.61 -12.74 10.02
CA ASN A 188 -5.59 -11.69 10.03
C ASN A 188 -6.22 -10.31 10.26
N GLY A 189 -5.60 -9.50 11.13
CA GLY A 189 -5.97 -8.10 11.33
C GLY A 189 -5.50 -7.20 10.19
N VAL A 190 -6.43 -6.48 9.56
CA VAL A 190 -6.19 -5.52 8.47
C VAL A 190 -6.66 -4.12 8.91
N PRO A 191 -5.76 -3.14 9.06
CA PRO A 191 -6.12 -1.79 9.51
C PRO A 191 -7.15 -1.13 8.61
N ALA A 192 -7.97 -0.27 9.21
CA ALA A 192 -8.83 0.64 8.46
C ALA A 192 -7.99 1.49 7.51
N SER A 193 -8.57 1.83 6.35
CA SER A 193 -7.91 2.72 5.40
C SER A 193 -7.88 4.17 5.92
N GLU A 194 -6.73 4.83 5.76
CA GLU A 194 -6.56 6.26 6.06
C GLU A 194 -6.92 7.16 4.86
N VAL A 195 -7.23 6.57 3.70
CA VAL A 195 -7.60 7.31 2.49
C VAL A 195 -9.12 7.52 2.42
N GLU A 196 -9.53 8.53 1.64
CA GLU A 196 -10.93 8.69 1.29
C GLU A 196 -11.41 7.44 0.53
N PRO A 197 -12.62 6.91 0.84
CA PRO A 197 -13.17 5.78 0.11
C PRO A 197 -13.34 6.08 -1.38
N SER A 198 -13.31 5.02 -2.18
CA SER A 198 -13.78 5.07 -3.56
C SER A 198 -15.22 5.56 -3.63
N ASP A 199 -15.51 6.42 -4.60
CA ASP A 199 -16.88 6.82 -4.94
C ASP A 199 -17.53 5.87 -5.95
N GLY A 200 -16.78 4.89 -6.47
CA GLY A 200 -17.24 3.89 -7.42
C GLY A 200 -17.52 4.44 -8.83
N ASN A 201 -17.03 5.65 -9.16
CA ASN A 201 -17.27 6.27 -10.47
C ASN A 201 -16.15 6.00 -11.48
N ALA A 202 -14.94 5.71 -11.01
CA ALA A 202 -13.80 5.51 -11.90
C ALA A 202 -13.97 4.29 -12.80
N LYS A 203 -13.63 4.40 -14.09
CA LYS A 203 -13.64 3.26 -15.03
C LYS A 203 -12.38 2.41 -14.91
N LEU A 204 -12.12 1.97 -13.69
CA LEU A 204 -10.88 1.32 -13.29
C LEU A 204 -11.15 0.11 -12.40
N VAL A 205 -10.65 -1.03 -12.84
CA VAL A 205 -10.51 -2.24 -12.02
C VAL A 205 -9.08 -2.33 -11.50
N VAL A 206 -8.92 -2.66 -10.22
CA VAL A 206 -7.62 -2.80 -9.57
C VAL A 206 -7.41 -4.25 -9.14
N ALA A 207 -6.20 -4.76 -9.31
CA ALA A 207 -5.77 -6.02 -8.74
C ALA A 207 -4.41 -5.84 -8.07
N ALA A 208 -4.17 -6.48 -6.93
CA ALA A 208 -2.89 -6.35 -6.24
C ALA A 208 -2.43 -7.66 -5.58
N GLY A 209 -1.13 -7.94 -5.68
CA GLY A 209 -0.50 -9.10 -5.06
C GLY A 209 0.78 -9.55 -5.76
N ARG A 210 1.44 -10.59 -5.24
CA ARG A 210 2.64 -11.16 -5.86
C ARG A 210 2.32 -11.74 -7.24
N LEU A 211 3.16 -11.48 -8.24
CA LEU A 211 2.98 -12.02 -9.60
C LEU A 211 3.55 -13.45 -9.68
N ILE A 212 2.84 -14.39 -9.04
CA ILE A 212 3.20 -15.81 -8.93
C ILE A 212 2.01 -16.69 -9.38
N PRO A 213 2.26 -17.93 -9.84
CA PRO A 213 1.22 -18.78 -10.45
C PRO A 213 -0.05 -18.95 -9.64
N VAL A 214 0.04 -19.02 -8.30
CA VAL A 214 -1.16 -19.19 -7.45
C VAL A 214 -2.13 -18.01 -7.52
N LYS A 215 -1.67 -16.80 -7.89
CA LYS A 215 -2.53 -15.60 -8.00
C LYS A 215 -3.33 -15.51 -9.31
N ARG A 216 -3.01 -16.36 -10.30
CA ARG A 216 -3.75 -16.54 -11.57
C ARG A 216 -4.10 -15.26 -12.33
N TYR A 217 -3.21 -14.28 -12.34
CA TYR A 217 -3.35 -13.10 -13.20
C TYR A 217 -3.42 -13.45 -14.70
N ASP A 218 -2.96 -14.63 -15.11
CA ASP A 218 -3.17 -15.16 -16.47
C ASP A 218 -4.66 -15.26 -16.83
N LEU A 219 -5.50 -15.68 -15.88
CA LEU A 219 -6.95 -15.75 -16.08
C LEU A 219 -7.58 -14.37 -16.02
N LEU A 220 -7.10 -13.47 -15.16
CA LEU A 220 -7.59 -12.09 -15.15
C LEU A 220 -7.32 -11.38 -16.48
N VAL A 221 -6.12 -11.53 -17.04
CA VAL A 221 -5.77 -10.97 -18.37
C VAL A 221 -6.65 -11.59 -19.47
N LYS A 222 -6.91 -12.91 -19.41
CA LYS A 222 -7.81 -13.58 -20.36
C LYS A 222 -9.26 -13.06 -20.23
N ALA A 223 -9.78 -12.95 -19.01
CA ALA A 223 -11.12 -12.44 -18.72
C ALA A 223 -11.27 -10.99 -19.19
N TRP A 224 -10.20 -10.19 -19.04
CA TRP A 224 -10.19 -8.80 -19.45
C TRP A 224 -10.32 -8.62 -20.96
N ALA A 225 -9.95 -9.60 -21.78
CA ALA A 225 -10.20 -9.53 -23.23
C ALA A 225 -11.70 -9.40 -23.54
N THR A 226 -12.54 -10.14 -22.80
CA THR A 226 -14.00 -10.06 -22.90
C THR A 226 -14.51 -8.72 -22.37
N VAL A 227 -13.98 -8.26 -21.23
CA VAL A 227 -14.38 -6.97 -20.64
C VAL A 227 -14.04 -5.81 -21.57
N ALA A 228 -12.81 -5.74 -22.09
CA ALA A 228 -12.35 -4.67 -22.97
C ALA A 228 -13.09 -4.66 -24.31
N ALA A 229 -13.55 -5.80 -24.80
CA ALA A 229 -14.37 -5.87 -26.01
C ALA A 229 -15.77 -5.27 -25.80
N ALA A 230 -16.37 -5.45 -24.61
CA ALA A 230 -17.68 -4.92 -24.28
C ALA A 230 -17.64 -3.47 -23.80
N HIS A 231 -16.64 -3.12 -22.99
CA HIS A 231 -16.45 -1.82 -22.33
C HIS A 231 -15.00 -1.34 -22.53
N PRO A 232 -14.64 -0.87 -23.75
CA PRO A 232 -13.27 -0.46 -24.08
C PRO A 232 -12.80 0.80 -23.34
N ASP A 233 -13.73 1.52 -22.71
CA ASP A 233 -13.49 2.69 -21.86
C ASP A 233 -13.06 2.33 -20.43
N TRP A 234 -13.14 1.05 -20.04
CA TRP A 234 -12.62 0.56 -18.77
C TRP A 234 -11.17 0.08 -18.88
N SER A 235 -10.44 0.25 -17.79
CA SER A 235 -9.04 -0.16 -17.67
C SER A 235 -8.78 -1.04 -16.45
N LEU A 236 -7.72 -1.86 -16.52
CA LEU A 236 -7.25 -2.72 -15.45
C LEU A 236 -5.83 -2.34 -15.05
N ARG A 237 -5.62 -2.10 -13.75
CA ARG A 237 -4.29 -1.92 -13.18
C ARG A 237 -3.93 -3.07 -12.25
N ILE A 238 -2.78 -3.71 -12.53
CA ILE A 238 -2.25 -4.82 -11.73
C ILE A 238 -1.00 -4.35 -10.98
N TYR A 239 -1.10 -4.31 -9.65
CA TYR A 239 -0.02 -3.93 -8.74
C TYR A 239 0.67 -5.17 -8.17
N GLY A 240 1.98 -5.26 -8.33
CA GLY A 240 2.75 -6.40 -7.87
C GLY A 240 4.12 -6.53 -8.50
N ARG A 241 4.93 -7.42 -7.93
CA ARG A 241 6.16 -7.92 -8.53
C ARG A 241 6.20 -9.43 -8.41
N GLY A 242 6.91 -10.08 -9.33
CA GLY A 242 7.10 -11.51 -9.29
C GLY A 242 7.57 -12.09 -10.63
N PRO A 243 7.94 -13.37 -10.64
CA PRO A 243 8.51 -14.03 -11.81
C PRO A 243 7.56 -14.09 -13.02
N GLN A 244 6.24 -13.96 -12.82
CA GLN A 244 5.28 -13.99 -13.93
C GLN A 244 5.17 -12.66 -14.70
N GLN A 245 5.85 -11.59 -14.29
CA GLN A 245 5.71 -10.27 -14.93
C GLN A 245 5.94 -10.31 -16.45
N ALA A 246 7.00 -10.98 -16.91
CA ALA A 246 7.32 -11.08 -18.33
C ALA A 246 6.25 -11.88 -19.11
N LYS A 247 5.82 -13.02 -18.57
CA LYS A 247 4.77 -13.84 -19.17
C LYS A 247 3.42 -13.13 -19.24
N LEU A 248 3.07 -12.34 -18.22
CA LEU A 248 1.86 -11.52 -18.23
C LEU A 248 1.95 -10.42 -19.30
N ARG A 249 3.11 -9.76 -19.43
CA ARG A 249 3.34 -8.77 -20.49
C ARG A 249 3.15 -9.40 -21.87
N GLU A 250 3.79 -10.54 -22.15
CA GLU A 250 3.64 -11.27 -23.41
C GLU A 250 2.18 -11.63 -23.72
N GLN A 251 1.42 -12.06 -22.70
CA GLN A 251 0.00 -12.37 -22.85
C GLN A 251 -0.84 -11.11 -23.17
N ILE A 252 -0.58 -9.99 -22.48
CA ILE A 252 -1.24 -8.70 -22.75
C ILE A 252 -0.96 -8.26 -24.19
N ASP A 253 0.32 -8.35 -24.62
CA ASP A 253 0.75 -7.96 -25.96
C ASP A 253 0.09 -8.84 -27.04
N THR A 254 0.05 -10.15 -26.83
CA THR A 254 -0.56 -11.14 -27.74
C THR A 254 -2.07 -10.92 -27.90
N LEU A 255 -2.75 -10.51 -26.83
CA LEU A 255 -4.18 -10.22 -26.85
C LEU A 255 -4.51 -8.78 -27.30
N GLY A 256 -3.49 -7.94 -27.57
CA GLY A 256 -3.69 -6.55 -27.97
C GLY A 256 -4.25 -5.65 -26.85
N LEU A 257 -4.03 -6.01 -25.58
CA LEU A 257 -4.64 -5.33 -24.43
C LEU A 257 -3.76 -4.21 -23.81
N ASN A 258 -2.77 -3.72 -24.55
CA ASN A 258 -1.76 -2.76 -24.05
C ASN A 258 -2.34 -1.43 -23.56
N GLU A 259 -3.42 -0.98 -24.21
CA GLU A 259 -4.15 0.24 -23.83
C GLU A 259 -5.18 0.00 -22.72
N HIS A 260 -5.45 -1.27 -22.37
CA HIS A 260 -6.50 -1.65 -21.43
C HIS A 260 -5.96 -2.25 -20.13
N ILE A 261 -4.73 -2.78 -20.12
CA ILE A 261 -4.10 -3.39 -18.94
C ILE A 261 -2.73 -2.77 -18.68
N THR A 262 -2.54 -2.25 -17.47
CA THR A 262 -1.27 -1.69 -17.01
C THR A 262 -0.67 -2.50 -15.86
N LEU A 263 0.57 -2.98 -16.03
CA LEU A 263 1.35 -3.58 -14.96
C LEU A 263 2.08 -2.48 -14.18
N MET A 264 1.59 -2.14 -12.99
CA MET A 264 2.01 -0.97 -12.21
C MET A 264 3.27 -1.19 -11.36
N GLY A 265 3.72 -2.44 -11.24
CA GLY A 265 4.78 -2.79 -10.30
C GLY A 265 4.29 -2.81 -8.85
N ALA A 266 5.20 -2.98 -7.89
CA ALA A 266 4.87 -2.95 -6.47
C ALA A 266 4.65 -1.51 -5.98
N HIS A 267 3.62 -1.32 -5.16
CA HIS A 267 3.26 -0.03 -4.57
C HIS A 267 2.93 -0.18 -3.08
N SER A 268 3.24 0.85 -2.29
CA SER A 268 2.97 0.91 -0.85
C SER A 268 2.97 2.38 -0.42
N PRO A 269 1.99 2.83 0.38
CA PRO A 269 0.75 2.14 0.77
C PRO A 269 -0.16 1.78 -0.41
N ILE A 270 -0.84 0.61 -0.38
CA ILE A 270 -1.66 0.13 -1.51
C ILE A 270 -3.08 0.72 -1.50
N GLU A 271 -3.55 1.17 -0.34
CA GLU A 271 -4.85 1.79 -0.14
C GLU A 271 -5.06 3.05 -1.00
N THR A 272 -3.99 3.79 -1.33
CA THR A 272 -4.05 4.92 -2.26
C THR A 272 -4.42 4.51 -3.69
N GLU A 273 -4.21 3.24 -4.03
CA GLU A 273 -4.50 2.69 -5.36
C GLU A 273 -5.82 1.93 -5.36
N TRP A 274 -6.17 1.25 -4.26
CA TRP A 274 -7.50 0.67 -4.11
C TRP A 274 -8.59 1.73 -4.24
N ALA A 275 -8.48 2.86 -3.53
CA ALA A 275 -9.48 3.92 -3.58
C ALA A 275 -9.63 4.60 -4.95
N LYS A 276 -8.68 4.40 -5.89
CA LYS A 276 -8.81 4.84 -7.28
C LYS A 276 -9.72 3.94 -8.10
N GLY A 277 -9.83 2.66 -7.74
CA GLY A 277 -10.64 1.69 -8.44
C GLY A 277 -12.10 1.73 -8.03
N SER A 278 -12.97 1.24 -8.91
CA SER A 278 -14.39 1.00 -8.62
C SER A 278 -14.71 -0.46 -8.38
N ILE A 279 -13.79 -1.36 -8.76
CA ILE A 279 -13.90 -2.82 -8.54
C ILE A 279 -12.50 -3.36 -8.26
N ALA A 280 -12.38 -4.30 -7.33
CA ALA A 280 -11.17 -5.06 -7.10
C ALA A 280 -11.31 -6.48 -7.66
N ALA A 281 -10.23 -7.00 -8.27
CA ALA A 281 -10.18 -8.38 -8.78
C ALA A 281 -9.16 -9.21 -8.00
N VAL A 282 -9.61 -10.33 -7.42
CA VAL A 282 -8.76 -11.30 -6.70
C VAL A 282 -8.97 -12.68 -7.28
N THR A 283 -8.10 -13.09 -8.20
CA THR A 283 -8.35 -14.27 -9.07
C THR A 283 -7.60 -15.52 -8.66
N SER A 284 -7.10 -15.57 -7.42
CA SER A 284 -6.24 -16.64 -6.90
C SER A 284 -6.83 -18.05 -7.05
N ARG A 285 -5.96 -19.05 -7.21
CA ARG A 285 -6.35 -20.46 -7.08
C ARG A 285 -6.51 -20.86 -5.61
N GLU A 286 -5.67 -20.31 -4.75
CA GLU A 286 -5.62 -20.62 -3.32
C GLU A 286 -5.30 -19.33 -2.54
N GLU A 287 -5.95 -19.15 -1.40
CA GLU A 287 -5.66 -18.15 -0.38
C GLU A 287 -5.68 -18.83 0.99
N SER A 288 -4.87 -18.38 1.94
CA SER A 288 -5.07 -18.79 3.35
C SER A 288 -6.06 -17.88 4.07
N PHE A 289 -6.20 -16.63 3.64
CA PHE A 289 -7.15 -15.65 4.16
C PHE A 289 -7.60 -14.68 3.07
N GLY A 290 -6.66 -13.89 2.52
CA GLY A 290 -6.97 -12.89 1.48
C GLY A 290 -7.00 -11.45 2.00
N MET A 291 -5.91 -10.99 2.64
CA MET A 291 -5.83 -9.61 3.16
C MET A 291 -6.13 -8.54 2.11
N THR A 292 -5.76 -8.76 0.84
CA THR A 292 -6.03 -7.81 -0.25
C THR A 292 -7.52 -7.60 -0.51
N ILE A 293 -8.36 -8.59 -0.18
CA ILE A 293 -9.82 -8.46 -0.23
C ILE A 293 -10.26 -7.44 0.82
N VAL A 294 -9.84 -7.64 2.08
CA VAL A 294 -10.17 -6.72 3.18
C VAL A 294 -9.60 -5.32 2.96
N GLU A 295 -8.38 -5.20 2.43
CA GLU A 295 -7.75 -3.91 2.08
C GLU A 295 -8.59 -3.13 1.05
N ALA A 296 -9.07 -3.80 0.00
CA ALA A 296 -9.94 -3.20 -1.01
C ALA A 296 -11.31 -2.81 -0.42
N MET A 297 -11.91 -3.72 0.35
CA MET A 297 -13.20 -3.48 1.03
C MET A 297 -13.12 -2.27 1.99
N ASN A 298 -12.03 -2.14 2.75
CA ASN A 298 -11.78 -0.97 3.63
C ASN A 298 -11.74 0.36 2.87
N CYS A 299 -11.39 0.32 1.57
CA CYS A 299 -11.40 1.49 0.68
C CYS A 299 -12.75 1.72 0.00
N GLY A 300 -13.80 0.97 0.36
CA GLY A 300 -15.12 1.08 -0.25
C GLY A 300 -15.22 0.45 -1.65
N VAL A 301 -14.31 -0.47 -1.98
CA VAL A 301 -14.25 -1.10 -3.30
C VAL A 301 -14.84 -2.51 -3.22
N PRO A 302 -15.92 -2.83 -3.97
CA PRO A 302 -16.43 -4.19 -4.03
C PRO A 302 -15.44 -5.12 -4.74
N VAL A 303 -15.39 -6.39 -4.31
CA VAL A 303 -14.40 -7.34 -4.80
C VAL A 303 -15.07 -8.44 -5.62
N VAL A 304 -14.57 -8.68 -6.84
CA VAL A 304 -14.81 -9.92 -7.59
C VAL A 304 -13.66 -10.88 -7.27
N ALA A 305 -13.95 -11.90 -6.47
CA ALA A 305 -12.96 -12.86 -6.02
C ALA A 305 -13.29 -14.27 -6.48
N THR A 306 -12.27 -15.08 -6.76
CA THR A 306 -12.45 -16.52 -6.91
C THR A 306 -12.79 -17.15 -5.55
N ASP A 307 -13.77 -18.05 -5.54
CA ASP A 307 -14.24 -18.79 -4.38
C ASP A 307 -13.25 -19.90 -4.01
N CYS A 308 -12.10 -19.49 -3.49
CA CYS A 308 -11.10 -20.41 -3.01
C CYS A 308 -11.65 -21.16 -1.79
N PRO A 309 -11.28 -22.44 -1.58
CA PRO A 309 -11.79 -23.23 -0.45
C PRO A 309 -11.53 -22.64 0.95
N HIS A 310 -10.61 -21.67 1.06
CA HIS A 310 -10.26 -20.99 2.31
C HIS A 310 -10.16 -19.49 2.03
N GLY A 311 -10.69 -18.65 2.92
CA GLY A 311 -10.47 -17.20 2.90
C GLY A 311 -11.56 -16.37 2.21
N PRO A 312 -11.62 -16.25 0.86
CA PRO A 312 -12.55 -15.36 0.16
C PRO A 312 -14.01 -15.57 0.54
N GLY A 313 -14.51 -16.80 0.55
CA GLY A 313 -15.90 -17.11 0.93
C GLY A 313 -16.25 -16.84 2.41
N GLU A 314 -15.25 -16.68 3.27
CA GLU A 314 -15.44 -16.28 4.67
C GLU A 314 -15.41 -14.75 4.84
N ILE A 315 -14.79 -14.03 3.90
CA ILE A 315 -14.66 -12.57 3.89
C ILE A 315 -15.82 -11.91 3.13
N ILE A 316 -16.26 -12.52 2.02
CA ILE A 316 -17.25 -11.95 1.11
C ILE A 316 -18.60 -12.63 1.33
N ASN A 317 -19.63 -11.82 1.60
CA ASN A 317 -21.02 -12.21 1.49
C ASN A 317 -21.47 -12.01 0.04
N ASP A 318 -21.46 -13.10 -0.73
CA ASP A 318 -21.72 -13.08 -2.17
C ASP A 318 -23.02 -12.33 -2.52
N GLY A 319 -22.93 -11.47 -3.54
CA GLY A 319 -24.02 -10.62 -4.00
C GLY A 319 -24.33 -9.40 -3.13
N THR A 320 -23.74 -9.29 -1.93
CA THR A 320 -24.01 -8.19 -0.98
C THR A 320 -22.83 -7.22 -0.87
N ASP A 321 -21.63 -7.73 -0.57
CA ASP A 321 -20.43 -6.91 -0.34
C ASP A 321 -19.24 -7.30 -1.24
N GLY A 322 -19.48 -8.25 -2.14
CA GLY A 322 -18.58 -8.69 -3.20
C GLY A 322 -19.26 -9.74 -4.07
N LEU A 323 -18.53 -10.28 -5.04
CA LEU A 323 -18.96 -11.39 -5.87
C LEU A 323 -17.94 -12.52 -5.82
N LEU A 324 -18.43 -13.74 -5.62
CA LEU A 324 -17.64 -14.97 -5.69
C LEU A 324 -17.83 -15.65 -7.04
N VAL A 325 -16.72 -16.09 -7.65
CA VAL A 325 -16.71 -16.81 -8.93
C VAL A 325 -15.93 -18.12 -8.81
N PRO A 326 -16.23 -19.17 -9.59
CA PRO A 326 -15.51 -20.42 -9.47
C PRO A 326 -14.00 -20.29 -9.73
N VAL A 327 -13.19 -21.02 -8.96
CA VAL A 327 -11.73 -21.06 -9.17
C VAL A 327 -11.41 -21.59 -10.56
N GLY A 328 -10.53 -20.87 -11.28
CA GLY A 328 -10.08 -21.28 -12.61
C GLY A 328 -11.00 -20.83 -13.75
N ASP A 329 -12.13 -20.18 -13.45
CA ASP A 329 -13.13 -19.77 -14.44
C ASP A 329 -12.90 -18.33 -14.91
N SER A 330 -12.20 -18.19 -16.06
CA SER A 330 -11.98 -16.91 -16.71
C SER A 330 -13.28 -16.23 -17.16
N ASP A 331 -14.30 -17.01 -17.55
CA ASP A 331 -15.56 -16.46 -18.05
C ASP A 331 -16.42 -16.01 -16.87
N GLY A 332 -16.38 -16.74 -15.76
CA GLY A 332 -16.94 -16.33 -14.47
C GLY A 332 -16.34 -15.01 -13.97
N ILE A 333 -15.01 -14.87 -14.02
CA ILE A 333 -14.33 -13.60 -13.69
C ILE A 333 -14.84 -12.46 -14.58
N ALA A 334 -14.90 -12.67 -15.91
CA ALA A 334 -15.39 -11.66 -16.84
C ALA A 334 -16.85 -11.26 -16.53
N LYS A 335 -17.73 -12.24 -16.31
CA LYS A 335 -19.15 -12.00 -15.97
C LYS A 335 -19.31 -11.23 -14.66
N GLY A 336 -18.52 -11.57 -13.63
CA GLY A 336 -18.54 -10.86 -12.34
C GLY A 336 -18.10 -9.40 -12.49
N LEU A 337 -17.04 -9.14 -13.26
CA LEU A 337 -16.58 -7.79 -13.58
C LEU A 337 -17.63 -7.01 -14.37
N LEU A 338 -18.15 -7.59 -15.46
CA LEU A 338 -19.17 -6.97 -16.30
C LEU A 338 -20.42 -6.60 -15.51
N LYS A 339 -20.89 -7.49 -14.63
CA LYS A 339 -22.05 -7.22 -13.75
C LYS A 339 -21.89 -5.94 -12.94
N LEU A 340 -20.70 -5.70 -12.38
CA LEU A 340 -20.44 -4.48 -11.61
C LEU A 340 -20.11 -3.27 -12.49
N ILE A 341 -19.53 -3.49 -13.67
CA ILE A 341 -19.28 -2.42 -14.66
C ILE A 341 -20.61 -1.84 -15.20
N GLU A 342 -21.58 -2.71 -15.47
CA GLU A 342 -22.86 -2.38 -16.11
C GLU A 342 -23.92 -1.86 -15.13
N ASP A 343 -23.75 -2.10 -13.82
CA ASP A 343 -24.68 -1.67 -12.78
C ASP A 343 -23.97 -0.78 -11.74
N ASP A 344 -24.01 0.53 -11.98
CA ASP A 344 -23.45 1.55 -11.12
C ASP A 344 -24.07 1.59 -9.70
N GLU A 345 -25.37 1.32 -9.59
CA GLU A 345 -26.06 1.34 -8.30
C GLU A 345 -25.63 0.17 -7.45
N LEU A 346 -25.64 -1.04 -8.03
CA LEU A 346 -25.13 -2.25 -7.40
C LEU A 346 -23.67 -2.09 -6.99
N ARG A 347 -22.80 -1.61 -7.89
CA ARG A 347 -21.36 -1.41 -7.60
C ARG A 347 -21.16 -0.50 -6.40
N ARG A 348 -21.84 0.65 -6.35
CA ARG A 348 -21.71 1.61 -5.23
C ARG A 348 -22.35 1.08 -3.94
N ALA A 349 -23.49 0.39 -4.02
CA ALA A 349 -24.11 -0.23 -2.85
C ALA A 349 -23.22 -1.32 -2.23
N MET A 350 -22.67 -2.18 -3.08
CA MET A 350 -21.76 -3.25 -2.69
C MET A 350 -20.46 -2.70 -2.11
N GLY A 351 -19.90 -1.61 -2.67
CA GLY A 351 -18.73 -0.93 -2.10
C GLY A 351 -18.96 -0.36 -0.70
N ARG A 352 -20.16 0.20 -0.43
CA ARG A 352 -20.54 0.65 0.92
C ARG A 352 -20.68 -0.53 1.88
N ALA A 353 -21.33 -1.61 1.46
CA ALA A 353 -21.48 -2.82 2.26
C ALA A 353 -20.11 -3.46 2.56
N ALA A 354 -19.22 -3.52 1.58
CA ALA A 354 -17.83 -3.99 1.71
C ALA A 354 -17.09 -3.28 2.83
N ARG A 355 -17.19 -1.95 2.89
CA ARG A 355 -16.52 -1.16 3.92
C ARG A 355 -16.99 -1.51 5.33
N VAL A 356 -18.30 -1.66 5.52
CA VAL A 356 -18.88 -2.07 6.82
C VAL A 356 -18.44 -3.49 7.16
N SER A 357 -18.53 -4.41 6.20
CA SER A 357 -18.12 -5.80 6.36
C SER A 357 -16.65 -5.97 6.75
N ALA A 358 -15.75 -5.10 6.27
CA ALA A 358 -14.32 -5.16 6.58
C ALA A 358 -13.98 -4.83 8.05
N GLU A 359 -14.86 -4.13 8.78
CA GLU A 359 -14.63 -3.71 10.17
C GLU A 359 -14.39 -4.90 11.13
N ARG A 360 -14.99 -6.05 10.83
CA ARG A 360 -14.80 -7.28 11.63
C ARG A 360 -13.35 -7.81 11.59
N TYR A 361 -12.58 -7.41 10.58
CA TYR A 361 -11.18 -7.78 10.42
C TYR A 361 -10.22 -6.67 10.87
N HIS A 362 -10.73 -5.58 11.45
CA HIS A 362 -9.85 -4.55 11.99
C HIS A 362 -9.02 -5.11 13.15
N PRO A 363 -7.78 -4.62 13.36
CA PRO A 363 -6.88 -5.20 14.34
C PRO A 363 -7.44 -5.21 15.77
N ASP A 364 -8.26 -4.23 16.15
CA ASP A 364 -8.91 -4.22 17.46
C ASP A 364 -9.95 -5.35 17.61
N SER A 365 -10.74 -5.61 16.56
CA SER A 365 -11.69 -6.72 16.51
C SER A 365 -10.98 -8.07 16.66
N ILE A 366 -9.86 -8.26 15.94
CA ILE A 366 -9.05 -9.49 16.04
C ILE A 366 -8.36 -9.60 17.39
N ALA A 367 -7.85 -8.50 17.95
CA ALA A 367 -7.25 -8.49 19.28
C ALA A 367 -8.24 -8.93 20.37
N ARG A 368 -9.52 -8.53 20.28
CA ARG A 368 -10.57 -8.99 21.19
C ARG A 368 -10.81 -10.50 21.10
N GLN A 369 -10.79 -11.08 19.89
CA GLN A 369 -10.90 -12.54 19.73
C GLN A 369 -9.71 -13.28 20.35
N TYR A 370 -8.50 -12.71 20.27
CA TYR A 370 -7.34 -13.23 21.02
C TYR A 370 -7.55 -13.15 22.54
N GLU A 371 -8.06 -12.02 23.04
CA GLU A 371 -8.37 -11.84 24.47
C GLU A 371 -9.41 -12.86 24.96
N GLU A 372 -10.46 -13.11 24.17
CA GLU A 372 -11.49 -14.12 24.43
C GLU A 372 -10.92 -15.55 24.41
N LEU A 373 -10.05 -15.88 23.44
CA LEU A 373 -9.36 -17.16 23.42
C LEU A 373 -8.52 -17.35 24.68
N ILE A 374 -7.68 -16.38 25.02
CA ILE A 374 -6.81 -16.41 26.21
C ILE A 374 -7.64 -16.60 27.49
N ALA A 375 -8.73 -15.85 27.64
CA ALA A 375 -9.63 -15.98 28.78
C ALA A 375 -10.26 -17.37 28.86
N SER A 376 -10.66 -17.96 27.72
CA SER A 376 -11.25 -19.29 27.66
C SER A 376 -10.28 -20.41 28.04
N LEU A 377 -8.96 -20.20 27.86
CA LEU A 377 -7.92 -21.16 28.25
C LEU A 377 -7.54 -21.04 29.73
N GLY A 378 -7.67 -19.83 30.30
CA GLY A 378 -7.38 -19.57 31.73
C GLY A 378 -8.52 -19.92 32.70
N GLY A 379 -9.70 -20.31 32.21
CA GLY A 379 -10.91 -20.54 33.00
C GLY A 379 -10.94 -21.81 33.84
N ASP A 380 -10.08 -22.79 33.57
CA ASP A 380 -10.13 -24.11 34.23
C ASP A 380 -9.26 -24.23 35.50
N THR A 381 -8.44 -23.23 35.83
CA THR A 381 -7.59 -23.24 37.05
C THR A 381 -8.24 -22.61 38.29
N ALA A 382 -9.38 -21.93 38.17
CA ALA A 382 -10.08 -21.31 39.30
C ALA A 382 -11.30 -22.10 39.82
N ALA A 383 -11.87 -23.01 39.02
CA ALA A 383 -13.11 -23.71 39.37
C ALA A 383 -12.91 -25.02 40.19
N ALA A 384 -11.66 -25.50 40.36
CA ALA A 384 -11.38 -26.75 41.07
C ALA A 384 -11.09 -26.60 42.58
N THR A 385 -11.10 -25.38 43.13
CA THR A 385 -10.66 -25.14 44.53
C THR A 385 -11.75 -24.61 45.46
N THR A 386 -13.02 -24.55 45.03
CA THR A 386 -14.14 -24.20 45.92
C THR A 386 -15.45 -24.82 45.47
N ALA A 387 -15.65 -26.10 45.81
CA ALA A 387 -16.97 -26.71 45.84
C ALA A 387 -17.12 -27.55 47.11
N HIS A 388 -17.15 -26.89 48.26
CA HIS A 388 -17.86 -27.38 49.44
C HIS A 388 -18.59 -26.21 50.13
N THR A 389 -19.88 -26.46 50.31
CA THR A 389 -20.86 -25.90 51.26
C THR A 389 -21.53 -24.53 51.01
N SER A 390 -22.86 -24.65 50.83
CA SER A 390 -24.00 -23.83 51.30
C SER A 390 -24.10 -22.38 50.85
N ALA A 391 -25.10 -21.98 50.04
CA ALA A 391 -26.54 -21.86 50.30
C ALA A 391 -26.94 -20.50 50.94
N ASP A 392 -27.84 -19.85 50.21
CA ASP A 392 -28.83 -18.82 50.57
C ASP A 392 -28.52 -17.31 50.64
N GLU A 393 -29.39 -16.60 49.90
CA GLU A 393 -30.05 -15.30 50.14
C GLU A 393 -29.33 -13.96 49.81
N ALA A 394 -29.71 -13.43 48.64
CA ALA A 394 -30.45 -12.20 48.39
C ALA A 394 -30.05 -10.81 48.96
N GLU A 395 -30.22 -9.83 48.06
CA GLU A 395 -30.55 -8.41 48.25
C GLU A 395 -29.46 -7.33 48.34
N SER A 396 -29.92 -6.12 48.02
CA SER A 396 -29.30 -5.12 47.16
C SER A 396 -28.94 -3.81 47.87
N ALA A 397 -27.76 -3.25 47.52
CA ALA A 397 -27.38 -1.81 47.50
C ALA A 397 -27.44 -0.97 48.81
N PRO A 398 -26.91 0.28 48.85
CA PRO A 398 -25.67 0.84 48.29
C PRO A 398 -24.77 1.53 49.36
N VAL A 399 -23.58 1.94 48.92
CA VAL A 399 -22.54 2.71 49.65
C VAL A 399 -23.02 4.10 50.09
N PRO A 400 -22.55 4.60 51.25
CA PRO A 400 -22.36 6.04 51.44
C PRO A 400 -20.93 6.44 51.85
N LEU A 401 -20.52 7.55 51.24
CA LEU A 401 -19.33 8.36 51.50
C LEU A 401 -19.57 9.27 52.73
N ALA A 402 -18.67 9.30 53.73
CA ALA A 402 -18.16 10.54 54.38
C ALA A 402 -17.50 10.33 55.78
N LYS A 403 -16.33 11.00 55.91
CA LYS A 403 -15.77 11.76 57.06
C LYS A 403 -15.45 11.06 58.40
N MET A 404 -14.18 11.17 58.81
CA MET A 404 -13.66 11.97 59.95
C MET A 404 -12.15 11.67 60.10
N LEU A 405 -11.18 12.56 59.83
CA LEU A 405 -10.70 13.73 60.59
C LEU A 405 -10.54 13.55 62.12
N ARG A 406 -9.29 13.50 62.62
CA ARG A 406 -8.65 14.52 63.49
C ARG A 406 -7.44 13.96 64.27
N ARG A 407 -6.33 14.70 64.27
CA ARG A 407 -5.58 15.19 65.46
C ARG A 407 -4.34 15.98 65.00
N THR A 408 -4.38 17.32 65.09
CA THR A 408 -3.79 18.21 66.14
C THR A 408 -2.27 18.36 66.02
N ALA A 409 -1.62 19.50 66.24
CA ALA A 409 -1.95 20.92 66.43
C ALA A 409 -0.59 21.64 66.56
N GLY A 410 -0.50 22.93 66.23
CA GLY A 410 0.70 23.72 66.56
C GLY A 410 0.75 25.07 65.86
N LYS A 411 0.10 26.07 66.46
CA LYS A 411 0.19 27.50 66.09
C LYS A 411 1.55 28.07 66.54
N ILE A 412 2.23 28.86 65.70
CA ILE A 412 3.01 30.03 66.14
C ILE A 412 2.78 31.20 65.16
N ILE A 413 2.74 32.38 65.76
CA ILE A 413 2.23 33.69 65.36
C ILE A 413 3.09 34.38 64.29
N ARG A 414 2.44 35.11 63.37
CA ARG A 414 3.01 36.09 62.43
C ARG A 414 3.12 37.47 63.09
N PRO A 415 4.03 38.32 62.61
CA PRO A 415 3.58 39.65 62.21
C PRO A 415 3.91 39.95 60.75
N LEU A 416 3.00 40.68 60.10
CA LEU A 416 3.07 41.08 58.70
C LEU A 416 4.26 42.01 58.44
N ARG A 417 5.11 41.64 57.49
CA ARG A 417 5.94 42.58 56.72
C ARG A 417 5.58 42.45 55.26
N ARG A 418 5.05 43.53 54.70
CA ARG A 418 4.69 43.70 53.29
C ARG A 418 5.99 43.83 52.48
N THR A 419 6.46 42.75 51.88
CA THR A 419 7.57 42.77 50.92
C THR A 419 7.01 42.67 49.51
N VAL A 420 7.25 43.72 48.73
CA VAL A 420 7.00 43.77 47.28
C VAL A 420 7.82 42.67 46.62
N ALA A 421 7.16 41.70 45.97
CA ALA A 421 7.83 40.69 45.17
C ALA A 421 8.46 41.35 43.94
N LYS A 422 9.80 41.32 43.84
CA LYS A 422 10.50 41.61 42.59
C LYS A 422 10.13 40.54 41.55
N PRO A 423 9.94 40.89 40.27
CA PRO A 423 9.71 39.90 39.22
C PRO A 423 10.94 38.99 39.13
N ALA A 424 10.72 37.68 39.16
CA ALA A 424 11.76 36.70 38.95
C ALA A 424 12.35 36.90 37.54
N LYS A 425 13.64 37.23 37.45
CA LYS A 425 14.35 37.21 36.17
C LYS A 425 14.33 35.78 35.65
N PRO A 426 13.97 35.54 34.37
CA PRO A 426 14.01 34.20 33.81
C PRO A 426 15.43 33.67 33.92
N THR A 427 15.58 32.47 34.48
CA THR A 427 16.87 31.78 34.54
C THR A 427 17.42 31.62 33.13
N VAL A 428 18.74 31.77 32.96
CA VAL A 428 19.48 31.62 31.69
C VAL A 428 19.09 30.33 30.93
N LYS A 429 18.68 29.29 31.66
CA LYS A 429 18.20 28.01 31.10
C LYS A 429 16.83 28.09 30.39
N THR A 430 15.94 28.97 30.84
CA THR A 430 14.64 29.25 30.20
C THR A 430 14.86 30.16 29.00
N ALA A 431 15.70 31.19 29.13
CA ALA A 431 16.11 32.04 28.02
C ALA A 431 16.83 31.25 26.91
N LEU A 432 17.70 30.27 27.23
CA LEU A 432 18.33 29.41 26.22
C LEU A 432 17.33 28.44 25.53
N LYS A 433 16.29 27.99 26.23
CA LYS A 433 15.22 27.16 25.64
C LYS A 433 14.36 27.95 24.65
N ASP A 434 14.19 29.25 24.88
CA ASP A 434 13.48 30.15 23.97
C ASP A 434 14.34 30.55 22.75
N ILE A 435 15.67 30.52 22.91
CA ILE A 435 16.64 30.81 21.82
C ILE A 435 16.85 29.59 20.90
N VAL A 436 16.79 28.35 21.42
CA VAL A 436 16.97 27.13 20.61
C VAL A 436 15.63 26.51 20.25
N ARG A 437 15.02 26.99 19.15
CA ARG A 437 13.77 26.43 18.62
C ARG A 437 13.95 24.97 18.19
N LYS A 438 12.96 24.12 18.51
CA LYS A 438 12.97 22.70 18.09
C LYS A 438 13.11 22.60 16.56
N PRO A 439 13.88 21.63 16.04
CA PRO A 439 13.98 21.38 14.61
C PRO A 439 12.62 20.96 14.05
N LEU A 440 12.27 21.48 12.88
CA LEU A 440 11.09 21.05 12.15
C LEU A 440 11.24 19.58 11.73
N ARG A 441 10.21 18.78 11.97
CA ARG A 441 9.99 17.47 11.35
C ARG A 441 8.66 17.54 10.62
N CYS A 442 8.70 17.41 9.31
CA CYS A 442 7.58 17.69 8.43
C CYS A 442 7.18 16.40 7.73
N THR A 443 6.20 15.72 8.27
CA THR A 443 5.52 14.60 7.61
C THR A 443 4.17 15.11 7.14
N ALA A 444 3.76 14.76 5.92
CA ALA A 444 2.47 15.18 5.39
C ALA A 444 1.82 14.09 4.52
N SER A 445 0.50 14.15 4.49
CA SER A 445 -0.33 13.46 3.51
C SER A 445 -0.84 14.47 2.49
N CYS A 446 -1.06 14.03 1.25
CA CYS A 446 -1.82 14.81 0.29
C CYS A 446 -2.92 14.00 -0.39
N ARG A 447 -3.97 14.71 -0.80
CA ARG A 447 -5.04 14.19 -1.64
C ARG A 447 -5.34 15.14 -2.78
N VAL A 448 -5.79 14.61 -3.91
CA VAL A 448 -6.28 15.40 -5.04
C VAL A 448 -7.81 15.38 -5.05
N ASP A 449 -8.45 16.54 -5.06
CA ASP A 449 -9.90 16.64 -5.17
C ASP A 449 -10.40 16.50 -6.62
N ALA A 450 -11.72 16.49 -6.81
CA ALA A 450 -12.35 16.34 -8.12
C ALA A 450 -12.12 17.53 -9.07
N ASP A 451 -11.60 18.66 -8.57
CA ASP A 451 -11.21 19.80 -9.39
C ASP A 451 -9.73 19.75 -9.77
N GLY A 452 -8.95 18.80 -9.25
CA GLY A 452 -7.50 18.68 -9.46
C GLY A 452 -6.65 19.48 -8.46
N ASN A 453 -7.24 20.06 -7.41
CA ASN A 453 -6.48 20.76 -6.38
C ASN A 453 -5.83 19.79 -5.40
N ILE A 454 -4.62 20.13 -4.95
CA ILE A 454 -3.86 19.28 -4.04
C ILE A 454 -4.01 19.81 -2.61
N HIS A 455 -4.71 19.05 -1.78
CA HIS A 455 -4.85 19.33 -0.36
C HIS A 455 -3.72 18.65 0.40
N VAL A 456 -2.88 19.43 1.06
CA VAL A 456 -1.72 18.95 1.84
C VAL A 456 -2.03 19.12 3.32
N SER A 457 -1.96 18.01 4.06
CA SER A 457 -2.12 17.98 5.52
C SER A 457 -0.79 17.62 6.17
N VAL A 458 -0.19 18.58 6.89
CA VAL A 458 1.10 18.41 7.56
C VAL A 458 0.87 18.12 9.05
N ASP A 459 1.50 17.04 9.52
CA ASP A 459 1.39 16.59 10.91
C ASP A 459 1.80 17.69 11.88
N ARG A 460 0.92 17.99 12.84
CA ARG A 460 1.25 18.93 13.93
C ARG A 460 2.45 18.45 14.74
N LYS A 461 2.61 17.14 14.89
CA LYS A 461 3.67 16.51 15.68
C LYS A 461 5.03 16.66 14.99
N GLY A 462 5.80 17.66 15.41
CA GLY A 462 7.13 17.94 14.84
C GLY A 462 7.24 19.33 14.22
N LEU A 463 6.11 20.03 14.10
CA LEU A 463 6.08 21.45 13.77
C LEU A 463 6.18 22.28 15.05
N SER A 464 6.92 23.38 14.98
CA SER A 464 7.04 24.37 16.05
C SER A 464 7.12 25.76 15.42
N GLY A 465 6.45 26.75 16.02
CA GLY A 465 6.26 28.09 15.45
C GLY A 465 4.82 28.32 15.02
N ASP A 466 4.44 29.59 14.90
CA ASP A 466 3.06 30.01 14.57
C ASP A 466 2.93 30.53 13.14
N ASN A 467 4.05 30.92 12.52
CA ASN A 467 4.12 31.41 11.15
C ASN A 467 4.80 30.37 10.25
N LEU A 468 4.00 29.44 9.73
CA LEU A 468 4.46 28.38 8.84
C LEU A 468 3.91 28.58 7.43
N SER A 469 4.73 28.31 6.42
CA SER A 469 4.28 28.24 5.03
C SER A 469 4.71 26.96 4.36
N LEU A 470 3.90 26.48 3.42
CA LEU A 470 4.27 25.41 2.51
C LEU A 470 4.88 26.07 1.27
N THR A 471 6.07 25.64 0.89
CA THR A 471 6.72 26.11 -0.33
C THR A 471 6.89 24.96 -1.30
N VAL A 472 6.57 25.18 -2.57
CA VAL A 472 6.92 24.29 -3.68
C VAL A 472 8.11 24.89 -4.42
N THR A 473 9.15 24.09 -4.65
CA THR A 473 10.37 24.55 -5.33
C THR A 473 10.73 23.61 -6.46
N ARG A 474 10.82 24.14 -7.68
CA ARG A 474 11.20 23.37 -8.86
C ARG A 474 12.65 22.89 -8.73
N ARG A 475 12.89 21.63 -9.09
CA ARG A 475 14.24 21.07 -9.12
C ARG A 475 15.10 21.77 -10.17
N LYS A 476 16.38 21.91 -9.87
CA LYS A 476 17.44 22.50 -10.72
C LYS A 476 17.37 24.03 -10.89
N GLU A 477 16.20 24.66 -10.91
CA GLU A 477 16.04 26.12 -11.01
C GLU A 477 14.60 26.53 -10.62
N GLY A 478 14.44 27.46 -9.66
CA GLY A 478 13.14 28.07 -9.38
C GLY A 478 13.08 28.82 -8.04
N LYS A 479 12.51 30.04 -8.06
CA LYS A 479 12.10 30.72 -6.83
C LYS A 479 10.99 29.88 -6.17
N PRO A 480 11.05 29.62 -4.85
CA PRO A 480 9.98 28.92 -4.15
C PRO A 480 8.65 29.68 -4.30
N VAL A 481 7.59 28.96 -4.65
CA VAL A 481 6.22 29.48 -4.57
C VAL A 481 5.69 29.12 -3.19
N SER A 482 5.26 30.13 -2.43
CA SER A 482 4.80 29.97 -1.04
C SER A 482 3.29 29.99 -0.98
N VAL A 483 2.71 29.04 -0.26
CA VAL A 483 1.30 28.94 0.08
C VAL A 483 1.15 28.95 1.60
N PRO A 484 0.22 29.71 2.18
CA PRO A 484 0.01 29.73 3.62
C PRO A 484 -0.35 28.34 4.16
N LEU A 485 0.32 27.89 5.24
CA LEU A 485 -0.18 26.77 6.04
C LEU A 485 -1.18 27.31 7.05
N ARG A 486 -2.44 26.88 6.93
CA ARG A 486 -3.51 27.27 7.84
C ARG A 486 -3.45 26.42 9.10
N GLN A 487 -3.64 27.06 10.24
CA GLN A 487 -3.71 26.37 11.52
C GLN A 487 -4.93 25.44 11.56
N PRO A 488 -4.81 24.29 12.24
CA PRO A 488 -5.95 23.40 12.45
C PRO A 488 -7.07 24.11 13.22
N THR A 489 -8.31 23.81 12.86
CA THR A 489 -9.51 24.27 13.58
C THR A 489 -9.67 23.57 14.94
N THR A 490 -9.04 22.41 15.13
CA THR A 490 -9.04 21.65 16.38
C THR A 490 -7.64 21.63 17.01
N ALA A 491 -7.56 21.48 18.34
CA ALA A 491 -6.27 21.45 19.05
C ALA A 491 -5.32 20.33 18.57
N THR A 492 -5.87 19.25 18.02
CA THR A 492 -5.16 18.04 17.58
C THR A 492 -5.02 17.90 16.06
N GLY A 493 -5.68 18.77 15.27
CA GLY A 493 -5.70 18.65 13.80
C GLY A 493 -4.35 18.97 13.13
N PRO A 494 -4.19 18.57 11.85
CA PRO A 494 -3.02 18.89 11.04
C PRO A 494 -3.05 20.34 10.55
N TRP A 495 -1.89 20.88 10.19
CA TRP A 495 -1.84 22.13 9.41
C TRP A 495 -2.20 21.82 7.97
N THR A 496 -2.91 22.72 7.29
CA THR A 496 -3.42 22.45 5.94
C THR A 496 -2.99 23.52 4.95
N ALA A 497 -2.66 23.12 3.72
CA ALA A 497 -2.48 24.01 2.58
C ALA A 497 -3.19 23.42 1.36
N VAL A 498 -3.64 24.29 0.45
CA VAL A 498 -4.24 23.89 -0.83
C VAL A 498 -3.36 24.45 -1.94
N LEU A 499 -2.86 23.57 -2.80
CA LEU A 499 -2.24 23.98 -4.06
C LEU A 499 -3.35 24.03 -5.10
N ASP A 500 -3.85 25.23 -5.35
CA ASP A 500 -4.85 25.50 -6.38
C ASP A 500 -4.14 25.72 -7.73
N HIS A 501 -4.45 24.86 -8.71
CA HIS A 501 -3.81 24.91 -10.04
C HIS A 501 -4.34 26.02 -10.94
N ARG A 502 -5.51 26.58 -10.61
CA ARG A 502 -6.07 27.76 -11.28
C ARG A 502 -5.40 29.04 -10.79
N GLU A 503 -4.97 29.09 -9.54
CA GLU A 503 -4.29 30.26 -8.96
C GLU A 503 -2.76 30.22 -9.10
N LEU A 504 -2.12 29.07 -8.85
CA LEU A 504 -0.66 28.99 -8.91
C LEU A 504 -0.20 28.60 -10.32
N ARG A 505 0.87 29.26 -10.78
CA ARG A 505 1.52 28.94 -12.06
C ARG A 505 2.84 28.24 -11.79
N LEU A 506 2.84 26.91 -11.94
CA LEU A 506 4.04 26.08 -11.82
C LEU A 506 4.53 25.68 -13.21
N GLY A 507 5.74 26.13 -13.57
CA GLY A 507 6.40 25.71 -14.81
C GLY A 507 6.63 24.19 -14.86
N GLU A 508 6.67 23.65 -16.08
CA GLU A 508 6.80 22.20 -16.34
C GLU A 508 8.03 21.62 -15.64
N GLY A 509 7.89 20.59 -14.82
CA GLY A 509 9.01 20.03 -14.06
C GLY A 509 8.62 19.26 -12.82
N ARG A 510 9.63 18.86 -12.04
CA ARG A 510 9.46 18.21 -10.73
C ARG A 510 9.69 19.25 -9.65
N TRP A 511 8.82 19.27 -8.66
CA TRP A 511 8.76 20.24 -7.59
C TRP A 511 8.84 19.53 -6.24
N ASP A 512 9.67 20.03 -5.33
CA ASP A 512 9.82 19.51 -3.99
C ASP A 512 9.09 20.40 -2.97
N LEU A 513 8.36 19.77 -2.05
CA LEU A 513 7.60 20.45 -1.01
C LEU A 513 8.46 20.67 0.23
N HIS A 514 8.40 21.86 0.80
CA HIS A 514 9.08 22.21 2.05
C HIS A 514 8.17 23.01 2.97
N VAL A 515 8.26 22.77 4.27
CA VAL A 515 7.74 23.71 5.27
C VAL A 515 8.82 24.71 5.60
N VAL A 516 8.45 25.98 5.62
CA VAL A 516 9.30 27.10 6.04
C VAL A 516 8.69 27.74 7.27
N ARG A 517 9.52 27.99 8.28
CA ARG A 517 9.15 28.75 9.47
C ARG A 517 9.62 30.19 9.34
N GLY A 518 8.69 31.12 9.44
CA GLY A 518 8.95 32.54 9.21
C GLY A 518 9.88 33.18 10.24
N GLU A 519 9.87 32.69 11.48
CA GLU A 519 10.59 33.33 12.60
C GLU A 519 12.11 33.17 12.54
N ASP A 520 12.62 32.09 11.94
CA ASP A 520 14.06 31.81 11.83
C ASP A 520 14.48 31.32 10.44
N GLY A 521 13.56 31.29 9.47
CA GLY A 521 13.80 30.79 8.12
C GLY A 521 14.06 29.29 8.05
N ALA A 522 13.81 28.53 9.13
CA ALA A 522 14.04 27.09 9.12
C ALA A 522 13.22 26.42 8.03
N ARG A 523 13.92 25.73 7.13
CA ARG A 523 13.32 25.05 5.97
C ARG A 523 13.58 23.56 6.05
N ARG A 524 12.52 22.77 5.90
CA ARG A 524 12.60 21.29 5.88
C ARG A 524 11.72 20.72 4.79
N ARG A 525 12.28 19.75 4.06
CA ARG A 525 11.57 19.00 3.02
C ARG A 525 10.50 18.13 3.68
N VAL A 526 9.36 17.99 3.01
CA VAL A 526 8.22 17.24 3.50
C VAL A 526 8.40 15.75 3.20
N VAL A 527 8.39 14.92 4.23
CA VAL A 527 8.33 13.46 4.14
C VAL A 527 6.89 13.07 3.79
N SER A 528 6.71 12.19 2.82
CA SER A 528 5.38 11.71 2.43
C SER A 528 4.94 10.60 3.37
N HIS A 529 3.76 10.77 3.97
CA HIS A 529 3.03 9.69 4.65
C HIS A 529 2.08 9.01 3.66
N LEU A 530 1.19 9.79 3.04
CA LEU A 530 0.28 9.35 1.99
C LEU A 530 0.32 10.33 0.80
N ALA A 531 0.16 9.81 -0.41
CA ALA A 531 -0.02 10.61 -1.63
C ALA A 531 -1.12 9.96 -2.47
N GLU A 532 -2.32 10.50 -2.31
CA GLU A 532 -3.57 9.99 -2.86
C GLU A 532 -3.97 10.86 -4.08
N GLY A 533 -4.27 10.22 -5.21
CA GLY A 533 -4.43 10.87 -6.51
C GLY A 533 -5.72 10.54 -7.27
N ARG A 534 -6.73 9.99 -6.58
CA ARG A 534 -8.04 9.57 -7.12
C ARG A 534 -8.75 10.67 -7.87
N GLY A 535 -8.69 11.90 -7.38
CA GLY A 535 -9.26 13.06 -8.04
C GLY A 535 -8.77 13.27 -9.48
N LEU A 536 -7.63 12.68 -9.87
CA LEU A 536 -7.08 12.78 -11.23
C LEU A 536 -7.56 11.69 -12.19
N VAL A 537 -8.16 10.59 -11.69
CA VAL A 537 -8.46 9.41 -12.53
C VAL A 537 -9.55 9.71 -13.57
N GLU A 538 -10.59 10.45 -13.16
CA GLU A 538 -11.72 10.85 -14.02
C GLU A 538 -11.69 12.35 -14.36
N LEU A 539 -10.64 13.07 -13.96
CA LEU A 539 -10.53 14.50 -14.24
C LEU A 539 -10.20 14.70 -15.73
N GLU A 540 -10.93 15.61 -16.36
CA GLU A 540 -10.60 16.10 -17.69
C GLU A 540 -9.92 17.47 -17.60
N PRO A 541 -8.97 17.78 -18.52
CA PRO A 541 -8.34 19.09 -18.57
C PRO A 541 -9.37 20.22 -18.72
N LEU A 542 -9.13 21.32 -17.99
CA LEU A 542 -9.94 22.51 -18.13
C LEU A 542 -9.79 23.09 -19.55
N PRO A 543 -10.89 23.59 -20.17
CA PRO A 543 -10.81 24.26 -21.46
C PRO A 543 -10.01 25.56 -21.34
N GLY A 544 -9.28 25.90 -22.41
CA GLY A 544 -8.52 27.15 -22.51
C GLY A 544 -7.00 26.96 -22.47
N THR A 545 -6.28 28.07 -22.35
CA THR A 545 -4.81 28.13 -22.34
C THR A 545 -4.33 28.89 -21.10
N PRO A 546 -3.25 28.42 -20.44
CA PRO A 546 -2.43 27.25 -20.75
C PRO A 546 -3.03 25.93 -20.25
N PHE A 547 -2.70 24.81 -20.92
CA PHE A 547 -2.90 23.47 -20.38
C PHE A 547 -2.01 23.28 -19.14
N THR A 548 -2.61 22.86 -18.04
CA THR A 548 -1.93 22.57 -16.78
C THR A 548 -2.35 21.22 -16.25
N TRP A 549 -1.39 20.43 -15.77
CA TRP A 549 -1.67 19.14 -15.13
C TRP A 549 -0.68 18.84 -14.03
N TRP A 550 -1.15 18.37 -12.89
CA TRP A 550 -0.37 18.24 -11.66
C TRP A 550 -0.60 16.87 -11.01
N VAL A 551 0.49 16.15 -10.73
CA VAL A 551 0.44 14.81 -10.12
C VAL A 551 1.34 14.77 -8.89
N PRO A 552 0.79 14.71 -7.66
CA PRO A 552 1.60 14.51 -6.46
C PRO A 552 2.10 13.06 -6.38
N TYR A 553 3.30 12.86 -5.85
CA TYR A 553 3.87 11.52 -5.72
C TYR A 553 4.94 11.45 -4.62
N PRO A 554 5.13 10.27 -3.99
CA PRO A 554 6.26 10.03 -3.11
C PRO A 554 7.51 9.76 -3.96
N THR A 555 8.61 10.41 -3.62
CA THR A 555 9.91 10.11 -4.22
C THR A 555 10.47 8.81 -3.68
N VAL A 556 11.45 8.23 -4.39
CA VAL A 556 12.12 6.97 -3.97
C VAL A 556 12.75 7.10 -2.58
N ASP A 557 13.22 8.30 -2.22
CA ASP A 557 13.78 8.66 -0.91
C ASP A 557 12.71 9.07 0.14
N GLY A 558 11.41 8.91 -0.17
CA GLY A 558 10.30 9.04 0.79
C GLY A 558 9.77 10.47 0.99
N TYR A 559 10.13 11.43 0.13
CA TYR A 559 9.64 12.80 0.23
C TYR A 559 8.43 13.04 -0.66
N LEU A 560 7.56 13.96 -0.25
CA LEU A 560 6.44 14.39 -1.07
C LEU A 560 6.95 15.35 -2.16
N ALA A 561 6.62 15.04 -3.41
CA ALA A 561 6.93 15.84 -4.58
C ALA A 561 5.70 16.02 -5.47
N LEU A 562 5.82 16.93 -6.42
CA LEU A 562 4.80 17.25 -7.40
C LEU A 562 5.42 17.25 -8.80
N ARG A 563 4.80 16.54 -9.75
CA ARG A 563 5.09 16.69 -11.18
C ARG A 563 4.07 17.67 -11.74
N ALA A 564 4.55 18.75 -12.36
CA ALA A 564 3.71 19.77 -12.96
C ALA A 564 4.01 19.90 -14.45
N TRP A 565 2.97 20.11 -15.26
CA TRP A 565 3.06 20.48 -16.67
C TRP A 565 2.33 21.81 -16.89
N HIS A 566 2.87 22.62 -17.82
CA HIS A 566 2.32 23.93 -18.17
C HIS A 566 2.67 24.25 -19.63
N ARG A 567 1.69 24.11 -20.53
CA ARG A 567 1.88 24.23 -22.00
C ARG A 567 0.83 25.18 -22.58
N THR A 568 1.22 26.13 -23.42
CA THR A 568 0.27 27.03 -24.09
C THR A 568 -0.60 26.31 -25.11
N ARG A 569 -0.06 25.26 -25.73
CA ARG A 569 -0.74 24.31 -26.61
C ARG A 569 -0.25 22.91 -26.33
N HIS A 570 -1.13 21.92 -26.35
CA HIS A 570 -0.78 20.53 -26.10
C HIS A 570 -1.71 19.59 -26.88
N ALA A 571 -1.13 18.54 -27.47
CA ALA A 571 -1.88 17.41 -28.01
C ALA A 571 -1.78 16.24 -27.01
N GLU A 572 -2.87 15.94 -26.31
CA GLU A 572 -2.96 14.79 -25.41
C GLU A 572 -3.22 13.52 -26.24
N ALA A 573 -2.32 12.55 -26.18
CA ALA A 573 -2.47 11.23 -26.78
C ALA A 573 -3.44 10.38 -25.94
N ARG A 574 -4.69 10.31 -26.39
CA ARG A 574 -5.75 9.56 -25.71
C ARG A 574 -5.58 8.07 -25.95
N THR A 575 -5.37 7.64 -27.19
CA THR A 575 -5.08 6.24 -27.52
C THR A 575 -3.88 6.12 -28.43
N VAL A 576 -3.10 5.05 -28.24
CA VAL A 576 -1.99 4.65 -29.12
C VAL A 576 -2.18 3.18 -29.45
N ARG A 577 -2.59 2.88 -30.68
CA ARG A 577 -2.96 1.53 -31.11
C ARG A 577 -2.08 1.07 -32.26
N GLN A 578 -1.56 -0.14 -32.15
CA GLN A 578 -0.84 -0.79 -33.24
C GLN A 578 -1.82 -1.63 -34.05
N SER A 579 -1.96 -1.32 -35.35
CA SER A 579 -2.76 -2.10 -36.30
C SER A 579 -1.86 -3.01 -37.13
N GLY A 580 -2.40 -3.72 -38.13
CA GLY A 580 -1.58 -4.53 -39.03
C GLY A 580 -0.67 -3.73 -39.97
N ALA A 581 -1.00 -2.47 -40.29
CA ALA A 581 -0.29 -1.68 -41.31
C ALA A 581 0.23 -0.32 -40.83
N ALA A 582 -0.29 0.20 -39.71
CA ALA A 582 0.05 1.53 -39.21
C ALA A 582 -0.04 1.63 -37.69
N LEU A 583 0.74 2.56 -37.13
CA LEU A 583 0.54 3.08 -35.79
C LEU A 583 -0.59 4.13 -35.82
N MET A 584 -1.65 3.89 -35.07
CA MET A 584 -2.79 4.80 -34.93
C MET A 584 -2.63 5.60 -33.63
N VAL A 585 -2.81 6.92 -33.72
CA VAL A 585 -2.85 7.81 -32.55
C VAL A 585 -4.13 8.62 -32.60
N GLU A 586 -4.93 8.53 -31.55
CA GLU A 586 -6.06 9.43 -31.32
C GLU A 586 -5.69 10.42 -30.22
N GLY A 587 -6.02 11.69 -30.43
CA GLY A 587 -5.66 12.72 -29.47
C GLY A 587 -6.64 13.87 -29.41
N THR A 588 -6.45 14.70 -28.37
CA THR A 588 -7.23 15.91 -28.13
C THR A 588 -6.30 17.11 -27.96
N LEU A 589 -6.59 18.19 -28.67
CA LEU A 589 -5.93 19.48 -28.53
C LEU A 589 -6.45 20.24 -27.32
N HIS A 590 -5.52 20.82 -26.57
CA HIS A 590 -5.74 21.70 -25.45
C HIS A 590 -4.98 23.02 -25.65
N GLY A 591 -5.57 24.13 -25.25
CA GLY A 591 -5.02 25.47 -25.44
C GLY A 591 -5.09 26.03 -26.87
N THR A 592 -5.64 25.27 -27.82
CA THR A 592 -5.88 25.67 -29.21
C THR A 592 -6.94 24.75 -29.85
N GLU A 593 -7.44 25.11 -31.02
CA GLU A 593 -8.45 24.34 -31.76
C GLU A 593 -8.13 24.31 -33.26
N PHE A 594 -8.66 23.29 -33.95
CA PHE A 594 -8.68 23.24 -35.40
C PHE A 594 -9.71 24.25 -35.94
N THR A 595 -9.32 24.95 -37.00
CA THR A 595 -10.15 25.93 -37.73
C THR A 595 -10.34 25.47 -39.17
N SER A 596 -11.19 26.17 -39.94
CA SER A 596 -11.35 25.91 -41.38
C SER A 596 -10.07 26.11 -42.21
N GLU A 597 -9.07 26.80 -41.66
CA GLU A 597 -7.78 27.03 -42.30
C GLU A 597 -6.72 26.00 -41.87
N SER A 598 -7.03 25.13 -40.92
CA SER A 598 -6.10 24.11 -40.47
C SER A 598 -5.89 23.08 -41.58
N ASN A 599 -4.62 22.75 -41.83
CA ASN A 599 -4.20 21.62 -42.66
C ASN A 599 -3.22 20.76 -41.83
N PRO A 600 -3.72 20.05 -40.82
CA PRO A 600 -2.88 19.50 -39.78
C PRO A 600 -2.10 18.28 -40.25
N VAL A 601 -0.87 18.18 -39.76
CA VAL A 601 0.02 17.04 -40.01
C VAL A 601 0.71 16.62 -38.71
N VAL A 602 0.95 15.33 -38.55
CA VAL A 602 1.92 14.84 -37.56
C VAL A 602 3.27 14.70 -38.25
N VAL A 603 4.28 15.29 -37.65
CA VAL A 603 5.68 15.19 -38.07
C VAL A 603 6.44 14.38 -37.02
N GLY A 604 7.12 13.32 -37.47
CA GLY A 604 8.14 12.63 -36.72
C GLY A 604 9.51 13.19 -37.07
N THR A 605 10.17 13.81 -36.10
CA THR A 605 11.52 14.37 -36.27
C THR A 605 12.56 13.36 -35.77
N PRO A 606 13.52 12.92 -36.61
CA PRO A 606 14.53 11.95 -36.20
C PRO A 606 15.52 12.54 -35.20
N ARG A 607 16.01 11.72 -34.26
CA ARG A 607 17.03 12.12 -33.27
C ARG A 607 18.48 11.97 -33.73
N ILE A 608 18.69 11.33 -34.88
CA ILE A 608 20.00 11.03 -35.43
C ILE A 608 20.12 11.60 -36.83
N GLU A 609 21.34 11.94 -37.23
CA GLU A 609 21.66 12.28 -38.62
C GLU A 609 21.55 11.02 -39.49
N GLY A 610 21.12 11.17 -40.76
CA GLY A 610 20.96 10.05 -41.69
C GLY A 610 19.61 9.33 -41.67
N ALA A 611 18.69 9.73 -40.78
CA ALA A 611 17.28 9.37 -40.86
C ALA A 611 16.46 10.54 -41.41
N GLU A 612 15.37 10.25 -42.13
CA GLU A 612 14.49 11.25 -42.71
C GLU A 612 13.30 11.56 -41.78
N PRO A 613 12.81 12.82 -41.75
CA PRO A 613 11.53 13.13 -41.13
C PRO A 613 10.38 12.37 -41.79
N VAL A 614 9.41 11.95 -40.98
CA VAL A 614 8.17 11.34 -41.47
C VAL A 614 7.01 12.29 -41.25
N THR A 615 6.12 12.39 -42.23
CA THR A 615 4.90 13.18 -42.11
C THR A 615 3.69 12.27 -42.32
N ALA A 616 2.61 12.52 -41.59
CA ALA A 616 1.33 11.84 -41.77
C ALA A 616 0.19 12.86 -41.72
N GLU A 617 -0.78 12.71 -42.60
CA GLU A 617 -1.98 13.55 -42.63
C GLU A 617 -2.84 13.26 -41.40
N VAL A 618 -3.42 14.33 -40.84
CA VAL A 618 -4.27 14.25 -39.65
C VAL A 618 -5.72 14.37 -40.07
N ILE A 619 -6.53 13.43 -39.61
CA ILE A 619 -7.98 13.50 -39.76
C ILE A 619 -8.52 14.26 -38.55
N VAL A 620 -9.08 15.44 -38.81
CA VAL A 620 -9.76 16.24 -37.80
C VAL A 620 -11.14 15.64 -37.54
N VAL A 621 -11.37 15.18 -36.30
CA VAL A 621 -12.65 14.58 -35.90
C VAL A 621 -13.63 15.67 -35.47
N ASN A 622 -13.15 16.67 -34.73
CA ASN A 622 -13.89 17.87 -34.37
C ASN A 622 -12.89 19.00 -34.04
N LYS A 623 -13.36 20.12 -33.46
CA LYS A 623 -12.50 21.27 -33.14
C LYS A 623 -11.28 20.96 -32.27
N SER A 624 -11.29 19.90 -31.47
CA SER A 624 -10.16 19.53 -30.61
C SER A 624 -9.67 18.10 -30.84
N ALA A 625 -10.49 17.18 -31.32
CA ALA A 625 -10.12 15.78 -31.50
C ALA A 625 -9.53 15.50 -32.88
N PHE A 626 -8.52 14.65 -32.91
CA PHE A 626 -7.88 14.21 -34.15
C PHE A 626 -7.49 12.72 -34.10
N THR A 627 -7.33 12.14 -35.29
CA THR A 627 -6.71 10.83 -35.47
C THR A 627 -5.64 10.90 -36.56
N VAL A 628 -4.59 10.10 -36.40
CA VAL A 628 -3.52 9.97 -37.38
C VAL A 628 -3.09 8.52 -37.52
N ALA A 629 -2.83 8.10 -38.75
CA ALA A 629 -2.20 6.83 -39.08
C ALA A 629 -0.77 7.10 -39.55
N LEU A 630 0.22 6.53 -38.87
CA LEU A 630 1.61 6.49 -39.34
C LEU A 630 1.90 5.10 -39.94
N PRO A 631 1.94 4.96 -41.28
CA PRO A 631 2.22 3.67 -41.91
C PRO A 631 3.60 3.15 -41.51
N TYR A 632 3.68 1.87 -41.16
CA TYR A 632 4.96 1.27 -40.75
C TYR A 632 5.99 1.26 -41.89
N GLU A 633 5.53 1.06 -43.13
CA GLU A 633 6.37 1.14 -44.32
C GLU A 633 7.10 2.49 -44.42
N ARG A 634 6.39 3.60 -44.18
CA ARG A 634 6.96 4.95 -44.23
C ARG A 634 8.04 5.14 -43.14
N LEU A 635 7.79 4.65 -41.92
CA LEU A 635 8.78 4.68 -40.84
C LEU A 635 10.02 3.84 -41.17
N ARG A 636 9.84 2.65 -41.75
CA ARG A 636 10.97 1.79 -42.16
C ARG A 636 11.77 2.38 -43.31
N ALA A 637 11.11 3.00 -44.29
CA ALA A 637 11.78 3.64 -45.42
C ALA A 637 12.59 4.87 -45.00
N ALA A 638 12.15 5.58 -43.96
CA ALA A 638 12.81 6.79 -43.46
C ALA A 638 13.91 6.53 -42.42
N ARG A 639 14.13 5.28 -42.00
CA ARG A 639 15.12 4.95 -40.96
C ARG A 639 16.56 5.09 -41.47
N ALA A 640 17.48 5.42 -40.58
CA ALA A 640 18.91 5.38 -40.87
C ALA A 640 19.39 3.94 -41.12
N VAL A 641 20.36 3.79 -42.01
CA VAL A 641 20.96 2.48 -42.32
C VAL A 641 21.87 2.04 -41.17
N GLY A 642 21.65 0.83 -40.64
CA GLY A 642 22.52 0.22 -39.63
C GLY A 642 22.36 0.74 -38.20
N GLU A 643 21.46 1.70 -37.97
CA GLU A 643 21.25 2.32 -36.66
C GLU A 643 19.78 2.29 -36.23
N ASN A 644 19.55 2.20 -34.92
CA ASN A 644 18.22 2.33 -34.35
C ASN A 644 17.74 3.78 -34.52
N THR A 645 16.65 3.96 -35.26
CA THR A 645 16.10 5.30 -35.48
C THR A 645 14.98 5.59 -34.48
N VAL A 646 14.95 6.81 -33.96
CA VAL A 646 13.89 7.32 -33.09
C VAL A 646 13.35 8.62 -33.66
N TRP A 647 12.03 8.72 -33.77
CA TRP A 647 11.33 9.95 -34.12
C TRP A 647 10.52 10.48 -32.93
N ASP A 648 10.69 11.77 -32.63
CA ASP A 648 9.82 12.50 -31.72
C ASP A 648 8.60 13.01 -32.50
N LEU A 649 7.39 12.66 -32.03
CA LEU A 649 6.16 13.00 -32.73
C LEU A 649 5.58 14.34 -32.24
N ALA A 650 5.23 15.21 -33.18
CA ALA A 650 4.54 16.46 -32.92
C ALA A 650 3.44 16.72 -33.95
N LEU A 651 2.34 17.32 -33.51
CA LEU A 651 1.26 17.80 -34.36
C LEU A 651 1.57 19.23 -34.81
N ARG A 652 1.34 19.57 -36.06
CA ARG A 652 1.29 20.96 -36.53
C ARG A 652 -0.10 21.25 -37.09
N LEU A 653 -0.66 22.42 -36.80
CA LEU A 653 -2.00 22.81 -37.30
C LEU A 653 -2.00 23.14 -38.80
N THR A 654 -0.84 23.52 -39.32
CA THR A 654 -0.52 23.66 -40.75
C THR A 654 0.88 23.05 -40.97
N PRO A 655 1.25 22.63 -42.20
CA PRO A 655 2.54 21.95 -42.42
C PRO A 655 3.76 22.76 -41.97
N ASP A 656 3.71 24.08 -42.15
CA ASP A 656 4.77 25.03 -41.77
C ASP A 656 4.59 25.63 -40.36
N GLY A 657 3.55 25.23 -39.64
CA GLY A 657 3.22 25.73 -38.32
C GLY A 657 4.16 25.24 -37.22
N GLU A 658 4.11 25.91 -36.07
CA GLU A 658 4.88 25.48 -34.89
C GLU A 658 4.44 24.10 -34.37
N PRO A 659 5.39 23.24 -33.97
CA PRO A 659 5.07 21.91 -33.45
C PRO A 659 4.39 21.98 -32.06
N ILE A 660 3.31 21.24 -31.94
CA ILE A 660 2.59 20.96 -30.70
C ILE A 660 2.97 19.54 -30.27
N LYS A 661 3.57 19.42 -29.08
CA LYS A 661 3.99 18.12 -28.55
C LYS A 661 2.79 17.19 -28.35
N ILE A 662 2.91 15.99 -28.90
CA ILE A 662 2.02 14.86 -28.60
C ILE A 662 2.56 14.16 -27.35
N ALA A 663 1.79 14.11 -26.28
CA ALA A 663 2.19 13.51 -25.02
C ALA A 663 0.98 12.91 -24.30
N ARG A 664 1.18 12.02 -23.33
CA ARG A 664 0.11 11.51 -22.45
C ARG A 664 0.33 11.99 -21.03
N LEU A 665 -0.37 13.05 -20.65
CA LEU A 665 -0.18 13.77 -19.40
C LEU A 665 -1.37 13.63 -18.46
N VAL A 666 -2.57 13.42 -19.00
CA VAL A 666 -3.81 13.31 -18.21
C VAL A 666 -3.80 12.02 -17.40
N GLY A 667 -4.43 12.06 -16.21
CA GLY A 667 -4.46 10.96 -15.25
C GLY A 667 -3.44 11.12 -14.11
N ASP A 668 -3.24 10.04 -13.36
CA ASP A 668 -2.49 10.02 -12.09
C ASP A 668 -1.08 9.42 -12.20
N ILE A 669 -0.61 9.13 -13.41
CA ILE A 669 0.68 8.45 -13.65
C ILE A 669 1.77 9.48 -13.99
N VAL A 670 2.80 9.53 -13.14
CA VAL A 670 3.93 10.46 -13.28
C VAL A 670 4.86 10.09 -14.44
N ASP A 671 5.18 8.80 -14.57
CA ASP A 671 6.20 8.27 -15.49
C ASP A 671 5.57 7.26 -16.46
N ARG A 672 4.97 7.75 -17.56
CA ARG A 672 4.29 6.89 -18.56
C ARG A 672 5.22 5.89 -19.24
N ASN A 673 6.51 6.22 -19.36
CA ASN A 673 7.51 5.37 -19.98
C ASN A 673 7.76 4.01 -19.30
N LYS A 674 7.23 3.82 -18.08
CA LYS A 674 7.36 2.57 -17.32
C LYS A 674 6.08 1.74 -17.31
N THR A 675 4.93 2.35 -17.58
CA THR A 675 3.61 1.75 -17.44
C THR A 675 2.96 1.49 -18.80
N ASP A 676 3.03 2.48 -19.68
CA ASP A 676 2.45 2.47 -21.02
C ASP A 676 3.48 1.85 -21.98
N LEU A 677 3.54 0.52 -21.94
CA LEU A 677 4.47 -0.29 -22.72
C LEU A 677 3.76 -0.92 -23.92
N TYR A 678 4.43 -0.89 -25.07
CA TYR A 678 3.93 -1.41 -26.34
C TYR A 678 4.90 -2.44 -26.92
N PRO A 679 4.39 -3.51 -27.57
CA PRO A 679 5.22 -4.44 -28.31
C PRO A 679 5.81 -3.80 -29.56
N THR A 680 6.80 -4.45 -30.16
CA THR A 680 7.25 -4.09 -31.51
C THR A 680 6.34 -4.76 -32.52
N VAL A 681 5.74 -3.97 -33.42
CA VAL A 681 4.89 -4.46 -34.52
C VAL A 681 5.48 -3.95 -35.83
N ASP A 682 5.72 -4.86 -36.77
CA ASP A 682 6.29 -4.56 -38.10
C ASP A 682 7.62 -3.75 -38.04
N GLY A 683 8.46 -4.09 -37.05
CA GLY A 683 9.74 -3.43 -36.79
C GLY A 683 9.63 -2.06 -36.11
N VAL A 684 8.45 -1.65 -35.67
CA VAL A 684 8.18 -0.34 -35.09
C VAL A 684 7.59 -0.46 -33.69
N ARG A 685 8.07 0.34 -32.75
CA ARG A 685 7.55 0.39 -31.37
C ARG A 685 7.30 1.83 -30.93
N PRO A 686 6.04 2.22 -30.64
CA PRO A 686 5.77 3.48 -29.95
C PRO A 686 6.19 3.39 -28.49
N TYR A 687 6.57 4.51 -27.90
CA TYR A 687 6.82 4.60 -26.47
C TYR A 687 6.70 6.05 -26.00
N PHE A 688 6.42 6.22 -24.71
CA PHE A 688 6.49 7.53 -24.08
C PHE A 688 7.89 7.77 -23.50
N THR A 689 8.40 8.99 -23.66
CA THR A 689 9.69 9.40 -23.09
C THR A 689 9.58 9.64 -21.58
N VAL A 690 10.70 9.96 -20.93
CA VAL A 690 10.73 10.35 -19.50
C VAL A 690 9.92 11.62 -19.18
N ASN A 691 9.52 12.38 -20.21
CA ASN A 691 8.62 13.54 -20.08
C ASN A 691 7.18 13.22 -20.50
N SER A 692 6.90 11.96 -20.81
CA SER A 692 5.64 11.46 -21.35
C SER A 692 5.30 11.97 -22.76
N ASP A 693 6.27 12.54 -23.47
CA ASP A 693 6.14 12.89 -24.89
C ASP A 693 6.18 11.59 -25.74
N LEU A 694 5.34 11.48 -26.76
CA LEU A 694 5.22 10.30 -27.63
C LEU A 694 6.37 10.27 -28.65
N ALA A 695 7.04 9.13 -28.71
CA ALA A 695 8.09 8.85 -29.69
C ALA A 695 7.89 7.46 -30.29
N VAL A 696 8.54 7.23 -31.42
CA VAL A 696 8.51 5.94 -32.11
C VAL A 696 9.94 5.50 -32.38
N THR A 697 10.25 4.23 -32.10
CA THR A 697 11.54 3.64 -32.45
C THR A 697 11.36 2.58 -33.53
N CYS A 698 12.24 2.59 -34.52
CA CYS A 698 12.42 1.53 -35.50
C CYS A 698 13.85 1.01 -35.34
N PRO A 699 14.05 -0.19 -34.75
CA PRO A 699 15.37 -0.79 -34.67
C PRO A 699 15.99 -1.01 -36.05
N ALA A 700 17.33 -1.03 -36.08
CA ALA A 700 18.06 -1.52 -37.24
C ALA A 700 17.60 -2.94 -37.57
N PRO A 701 17.51 -3.33 -38.85
CA PRO A 701 17.28 -4.73 -39.19
C PRO A 701 18.41 -5.57 -38.60
N ASP A 702 18.08 -6.67 -37.92
CA ASP A 702 19.09 -7.60 -37.44
C ASP A 702 19.97 -8.01 -38.63
N GLY A 703 21.29 -7.80 -38.49
CA GLY A 703 22.25 -8.20 -39.51
C GLY A 703 22.18 -9.71 -39.69
N ASN A 704 21.72 -10.14 -40.86
CA ASN A 704 21.62 -11.55 -41.25
C ASN A 704 23.00 -12.19 -41.38
#